data_AF-A0A842SZV3-F1
#
_entry.id   AF-A0A842SZV3-F1
#
_cell.length_a   1.000
_cell.length_b   1.000
_cell.length_c   1.000
_cell.angle_alpha   90.00
_cell.angle_beta   90.00
_cell.angle_gamma   90.00
#
_symmetry.space_group_name_H-M   'P 1'
#
loop_
_entity.id
_entity.type
_entity.pdbx_description
1 polymer ?
#
loop_
_entity_poly.entity_id
_entity_poly.type
_entity_poly.pdbx_seq_one_letter_code
_entity_poly.pdbx_strand_id
1 'polypeptide(L)'
;MNAIFDEIIESSDKFTFLVGAGISMEYPSSVPSAKHLVESLARRCVPNEELHLILQKETLRYEVFVEVIQKYIDPSLRFLDFLETRKKPNLIHYFLAHIILDKNYVITTNFDYLIEYALINLLPVEERQRVNPIITKSQFLDFNEGEQMGNTTNYLLFKLHGSKKNVITGKNTSESLITTISSLGKDRKEGETFTIEPYKKSIVAKIIKDRVLIVLGYSGSDDFDITPFLKEFNQYKKIIWINHIPKLEVNDIEINNFSSNPNAEFTRQEKFLYEIKKKYNIETYFINVNTKEFISEILWKKLLNTISIPKIENDKNSEFVDFNNWIDKVNEYKNKDMITRYKFVGYLYYSFSDWKNARRVWQKGLEKAKFENNLQEEAEFLTNVATLHSNDLNTDKSLEMLETAKKIYTKLNDYKGKSSCLNNIGLICSNKAEFEKAINYYLESLELNKVNNNLEGSIVPLLNLGAAYGKIGDNNRALQYYQNVIDFVKKTGDLQYKAQALMNIGIFHRFSGDYKKALKYFEEALQIDTLLGTIPEQTVRLNYIGLIHQDLGEYNIAFEYFNKGLQLAIEINDYQSKVSLLHMIGNLHDHLNQYEEAKTNWKKALNICDDYDMILEKVNILNSMGSSAYNLGNFNDAMELFRNVLELAHIIDDKNFIIESYNSIAVVSHSLEDYESAYNYYIKILDLLKEENDMERKAIYLKRMGIAYYSYTGDKEMTMDILKNAQEIFESLGDIQAKEEIERDIESIQNQ
;
A
#
# COMPACT_ATOMS: atom_id res chain seq x y z
N MET A 1 -42.72 -18.89 -0.93
CA MET A 1 -41.41 -18.63 -0.28
C MET A 1 -40.58 -19.90 -0.09
N ASN A 2 -41.05 -20.92 0.65
CA ASN A 2 -40.30 -22.18 0.82
C ASN A 2 -39.89 -22.86 -0.51
N ALA A 3 -40.79 -22.87 -1.50
CA ALA A 3 -40.53 -23.41 -2.84
C ALA A 3 -39.40 -22.68 -3.60
N ILE A 4 -39.29 -21.35 -3.47
CA ILE A 4 -38.20 -20.58 -4.09
C ILE A 4 -36.86 -20.97 -3.45
N PHE A 5 -36.85 -21.11 -2.13
CA PHE A 5 -35.65 -21.55 -1.41
C PHE A 5 -35.37 -23.06 -1.54
N ASP A 6 -36.29 -23.87 -2.08
CA ASP A 6 -36.01 -25.27 -2.43
C ASP A 6 -35.12 -25.34 -3.69
N GLU A 7 -35.21 -24.33 -4.57
CA GLU A 7 -34.34 -24.20 -5.75
C GLU A 7 -32.98 -23.54 -5.39
N ILE A 8 -32.97 -22.63 -4.42
CA ILE A 8 -31.74 -21.92 -4.02
C ILE A 8 -30.86 -22.78 -3.09
N ILE A 9 -31.47 -23.51 -2.14
CA ILE A 9 -30.78 -24.28 -1.10
C ILE A 9 -31.25 -25.73 -1.16
N GLU A 10 -30.41 -26.61 -1.73
CA GLU A 10 -30.70 -28.04 -1.82
C GLU A 10 -30.24 -28.75 -0.54
N SER A 11 -31.04 -29.68 -0.02
CA SER A 11 -30.67 -30.43 1.20
C SER A 11 -29.45 -31.34 1.03
N SER A 12 -29.07 -31.67 -0.21
CA SER A 12 -27.86 -32.45 -0.55
C SER A 12 -26.60 -31.61 -0.64
N ASP A 13 -26.70 -30.28 -0.62
CA ASP A 13 -25.55 -29.40 -0.72
C ASP A 13 -24.65 -29.50 0.51
N LYS A 14 -23.36 -29.31 0.28
CA LYS A 14 -22.37 -29.09 1.33
C LYS A 14 -22.17 -27.60 1.52
N PHE A 15 -22.25 -27.12 2.76
CA PHE A 15 -22.24 -25.70 3.06
C PHE A 15 -20.94 -25.26 3.72
N THR A 16 -20.49 -24.06 3.40
CA THR A 16 -19.50 -23.32 4.18
C THR A 16 -20.07 -21.95 4.51
N PHE A 17 -20.07 -21.62 5.79
CA PHE A 17 -20.56 -20.33 6.27
C PHE A 17 -19.39 -19.40 6.52
N LEU A 18 -19.40 -18.22 5.91
CA LEU A 18 -18.48 -17.13 6.16
C LEU A 18 -19.20 -16.05 6.95
N VAL A 19 -18.76 -15.80 8.18
CA VAL A 19 -19.55 -15.04 9.16
C VAL A 19 -18.77 -13.87 9.77
N GLY A 20 -19.34 -12.68 9.67
CA GLY A 20 -18.80 -11.42 10.20
C GLY A 20 -19.44 -10.98 11.52
N ALA A 21 -18.95 -9.85 12.06
CA ALA A 21 -19.27 -9.39 13.41
C ALA A 21 -20.76 -9.09 13.65
N GLY A 22 -21.53 -8.85 12.58
CA GLY A 22 -22.96 -8.57 12.63
C GLY A 22 -23.79 -9.68 13.29
N ILE A 23 -23.32 -10.93 13.28
CA ILE A 23 -24.04 -12.05 13.94
C ILE A 23 -24.12 -11.88 15.46
N SER A 24 -23.22 -11.09 16.05
CA SER A 24 -23.06 -10.96 17.50
C SER A 24 -23.83 -9.80 18.12
N MET A 25 -24.49 -8.97 17.30
CA MET A 25 -25.16 -7.75 17.76
C MET A 25 -26.50 -8.01 18.46
N GLU A 26 -27.20 -9.09 18.10
CA GLU A 26 -28.51 -9.37 18.67
C GLU A 26 -28.45 -9.89 20.10
N TYR A 27 -29.49 -9.60 20.87
CA TYR A 27 -29.71 -10.16 22.20
C TYR A 27 -29.72 -11.71 22.15
N PRO A 28 -29.16 -12.41 23.17
CA PRO A 28 -28.51 -11.90 24.38
C PRO A 28 -27.02 -11.56 24.22
N SER A 29 -26.44 -11.70 23.03
CA SER A 29 -25.02 -11.48 22.80
C SER A 29 -24.63 -10.01 22.91
N SER A 30 -25.40 -9.12 22.28
CA SER A 30 -25.30 -7.65 22.40
C SER A 30 -23.86 -7.13 22.33
N VAL A 31 -23.08 -7.64 21.35
CA VAL A 31 -21.74 -7.16 21.03
C VAL A 31 -21.88 -5.86 20.23
N PRO A 32 -21.18 -4.77 20.61
CA PRO A 32 -21.19 -3.52 19.84
C PRO A 32 -20.65 -3.70 18.43
N SER A 33 -21.16 -2.90 17.49
CA SER A 33 -20.62 -2.85 16.13
C SER A 33 -19.20 -2.27 16.10
N ALA A 34 -18.43 -2.60 15.06
CA ALA A 34 -17.09 -2.05 14.85
C ALA A 34 -17.09 -0.52 14.84
N LYS A 35 -18.07 0.09 14.14
CA LYS A 35 -18.31 1.54 14.16
C LYS A 35 -18.50 2.09 15.57
N HIS A 36 -19.32 1.45 16.41
CA HIS A 36 -19.53 1.90 17.78
C HIS A 36 -18.22 1.81 18.60
N LEU A 37 -17.46 0.72 18.45
CA LEU A 37 -16.16 0.59 19.10
C LEU A 37 -15.21 1.72 18.69
N VAL A 38 -15.07 2.00 17.39
CA VAL A 38 -14.21 3.08 16.87
C VAL A 38 -14.66 4.44 17.40
N GLU A 39 -15.96 4.77 17.35
CA GLU A 39 -16.49 6.03 17.88
C GLU A 39 -16.20 6.18 19.38
N SER A 40 -16.41 5.13 20.17
CA SER A 40 -16.15 5.12 21.61
C SER A 40 -14.67 5.29 21.93
N LEU A 41 -13.78 4.60 21.21
CA LEU A 41 -12.33 4.72 21.40
C LEU A 41 -11.83 6.09 20.93
N ALA A 42 -12.30 6.59 19.79
CA ALA A 42 -11.91 7.88 19.23
C ALA A 42 -12.22 9.04 20.20
N ARG A 43 -13.39 9.04 20.85
CA ARG A 43 -13.75 10.03 21.87
C ARG A 43 -12.75 10.12 23.03
N ARG A 44 -11.97 9.06 23.27
CA ARG A 44 -11.00 8.95 24.36
C ARG A 44 -9.57 9.21 23.91
N CYS A 45 -9.25 8.91 22.65
CA CYS A 45 -7.89 8.95 22.10
C CYS A 45 -7.62 10.14 21.18
N VAL A 46 -8.65 10.82 20.67
CA VAL A 46 -8.56 11.91 19.69
C VAL A 46 -8.78 13.26 20.41
N PRO A 47 -8.07 14.35 20.04
CA PRO A 47 -8.40 15.70 20.47
C PRO A 47 -9.81 16.09 20.00
N ASN A 48 -10.56 16.83 20.81
CA ASN A 48 -11.96 17.15 20.50
C ASN A 48 -12.11 17.89 19.15
N GLU A 49 -11.14 18.74 18.82
CA GLU A 49 -11.09 19.50 17.56
C GLU A 49 -10.82 18.64 16.32
N GLU A 50 -10.25 17.44 16.47
CA GLU A 50 -9.98 16.51 15.35
C GLU A 50 -11.02 15.39 15.26
N LEU A 51 -11.83 15.17 16.31
CA LEU A 51 -12.74 14.01 16.42
C LEU A 51 -13.71 13.90 15.24
N HIS A 52 -14.39 15.00 14.91
CA HIS A 52 -15.34 15.03 13.81
C HIS A 52 -14.66 14.84 12.46
N LEU A 53 -13.46 15.41 12.27
CA LEU A 53 -12.69 15.27 11.03
C LEU A 53 -12.27 13.83 10.79
N ILE A 54 -11.80 13.14 11.84
CA ILE A 54 -11.39 11.73 11.76
C ILE A 54 -12.59 10.83 11.49
N LEU A 55 -13.68 10.95 12.25
CA LEU A 55 -14.86 10.07 12.11
C LEU A 55 -15.60 10.24 10.77
N GLN A 56 -15.33 11.31 10.02
CA GLN A 56 -15.89 11.55 8.69
C GLN A 56 -14.97 11.14 7.54
N LYS A 57 -13.72 10.73 7.82
CA LYS A 57 -12.83 10.25 6.76
C LYS A 57 -13.39 8.97 6.15
N GLU A 58 -13.62 8.98 4.85
CA GLU A 58 -14.05 7.78 4.10
C GLU A 58 -13.01 6.64 4.17
N THR A 59 -11.74 7.00 4.38
CA THR A 59 -10.61 6.07 4.55
C THR A 59 -10.47 5.49 5.96
N LEU A 60 -11.27 5.95 6.94
CA LEU A 60 -11.21 5.44 8.31
C LEU A 60 -11.80 4.02 8.37
N ARG A 61 -10.92 3.03 8.38
CA ARG A 61 -11.26 1.61 8.58
C ARG A 61 -11.00 1.18 10.02
N TYR A 62 -11.76 0.18 10.48
CA TYR A 62 -11.62 -0.38 11.83
C TYR A 62 -10.18 -0.88 12.09
N GLU A 63 -9.56 -1.54 11.12
CA GLU A 63 -8.26 -2.19 11.25
C GLU A 63 -7.14 -1.17 11.36
N VAL A 64 -7.16 -0.15 10.48
CA VAL A 64 -6.21 0.96 10.51
C VAL A 64 -6.30 1.67 11.86
N PHE A 65 -7.53 1.93 12.32
CA PHE A 65 -7.73 2.53 13.63
C PHE A 65 -7.20 1.65 14.77
N VAL A 66 -7.51 0.35 14.75
CA VAL A 66 -7.09 -0.61 15.77
C VAL A 66 -5.58 -0.83 15.76
N GLU A 67 -4.92 -0.82 14.61
CA GLU A 67 -3.47 -0.91 14.50
C GLU A 67 -2.80 0.32 15.13
N VAL A 68 -3.26 1.53 14.80
CA VAL A 68 -2.72 2.75 15.41
C VAL A 68 -3.02 2.78 16.92
N ILE A 69 -4.19 2.28 17.35
CA ILE A 69 -4.51 2.09 18.78
C ILE A 69 -3.51 1.12 19.42
N GLN A 70 -3.28 -0.04 18.81
CA GLN A 70 -2.33 -1.03 19.29
C GLN A 70 -0.95 -0.40 19.49
N LYS A 71 -0.47 0.34 18.49
CA LYS A 71 0.89 0.85 18.49
C LYS A 71 1.11 1.97 19.52
N TYR A 72 0.13 2.84 19.73
CA TYR A 72 0.34 4.09 20.48
C TYR A 72 -0.50 4.24 21.75
N ILE A 73 -1.59 3.49 21.90
CA ILE A 73 -2.53 3.65 23.03
C ILE A 73 -2.63 2.38 23.88
N ASP A 74 -2.85 1.24 23.24
CA ASP A 74 -3.20 -0.04 23.87
C ASP A 74 -2.48 -1.22 23.19
N PRO A 75 -1.18 -1.43 23.45
CA PRO A 75 -0.38 -2.51 22.84
C PRO A 75 -0.88 -3.92 23.07
N SER A 76 -1.68 -4.12 24.11
CA SER A 76 -2.28 -5.43 24.44
C SER A 76 -3.72 -5.56 23.94
N LEU A 77 -4.24 -4.56 23.22
CA LEU A 77 -5.62 -4.50 22.71
C LEU A 77 -6.65 -4.79 23.79
N ARG A 78 -6.45 -4.29 25.01
CA ARG A 78 -7.32 -4.53 26.18
C ARG A 78 -8.78 -4.18 25.93
N PHE A 79 -9.09 -3.25 25.02
CA PHE A 79 -10.49 -3.00 24.67
C PHE A 79 -11.24 -4.27 24.20
N LEU A 80 -10.54 -5.25 23.60
CA LEU A 80 -11.12 -6.53 23.20
C LEU A 80 -11.42 -7.46 24.38
N ASP A 81 -10.86 -7.22 25.57
CA ASP A 81 -11.19 -8.00 26.78
C ASP A 81 -12.68 -7.85 27.14
N PHE A 82 -13.33 -6.79 26.67
CA PHE A 82 -14.77 -6.63 26.76
C PHE A 82 -15.53 -7.83 26.17
N LEU A 83 -15.04 -8.39 25.07
CA LEU A 83 -15.68 -9.53 24.40
C LEU A 83 -15.70 -10.78 25.30
N GLU A 84 -14.79 -10.91 26.26
CA GLU A 84 -14.81 -12.01 27.23
C GLU A 84 -15.95 -11.91 28.25
N THR A 85 -16.49 -10.70 28.44
CA THR A 85 -17.66 -10.48 29.28
C THR A 85 -18.94 -11.00 28.63
N ARG A 86 -18.92 -11.20 27.31
CA ARG A 86 -20.05 -11.71 26.52
C ARG A 86 -19.97 -13.24 26.42
N LYS A 87 -20.81 -13.91 27.21
CA LYS A 87 -20.86 -15.39 27.28
C LYS A 87 -22.21 -16.00 26.89
N LYS A 88 -23.18 -15.17 26.50
CA LYS A 88 -24.54 -15.60 26.14
C LYS A 88 -24.69 -15.59 24.61
N PRO A 89 -24.66 -16.76 23.94
CA PRO A 89 -24.88 -16.83 22.49
C PRO A 89 -26.33 -16.55 22.14
N ASN A 90 -26.55 -15.88 21.01
CA ASN A 90 -27.88 -15.71 20.40
C ASN A 90 -28.23 -16.84 19.43
N LEU A 91 -29.40 -16.72 18.80
CA LEU A 91 -29.94 -17.72 17.88
C LEU A 91 -28.98 -18.07 16.74
N ILE A 92 -28.31 -17.07 16.17
CA ILE A 92 -27.41 -17.24 15.04
C ILE A 92 -26.21 -18.12 15.43
N HIS A 93 -25.65 -17.91 16.62
CA HIS A 93 -24.56 -18.75 17.12
C HIS A 93 -24.99 -20.20 17.35
N TYR A 94 -26.19 -20.43 17.89
CA TYR A 94 -26.72 -21.78 18.06
C TYR A 94 -26.96 -22.48 16.72
N PHE A 95 -27.46 -21.74 15.73
CA PHE A 95 -27.59 -22.23 14.36
C PHE A 95 -26.23 -22.65 13.80
N LEU A 96 -25.23 -21.78 13.85
CA LEU A 96 -23.87 -22.07 13.36
C LEU A 96 -23.21 -23.23 14.12
N ALA A 97 -23.44 -23.34 15.43
CA ALA A 97 -22.96 -24.46 16.22
C ALA A 97 -23.56 -25.78 15.72
N HIS A 98 -24.87 -25.84 15.45
CA HIS A 98 -25.49 -27.03 14.85
C HIS A 98 -24.98 -27.34 13.44
N ILE A 99 -24.72 -26.32 12.62
CA ILE A 99 -24.07 -26.49 11.30
C ILE A 99 -22.70 -27.19 11.44
N ILE A 100 -21.90 -26.79 12.43
CA ILE A 100 -20.60 -27.45 12.71
C ILE A 100 -20.81 -28.90 13.18
N LEU A 101 -21.82 -29.15 14.04
CA LEU A 101 -22.16 -30.50 14.50
C LEU A 101 -22.58 -31.41 13.33
N ASP A 102 -23.28 -30.84 12.34
CA ASP A 102 -23.69 -31.48 11.08
C ASP A 102 -22.56 -31.57 10.03
N LYS A 103 -21.29 -31.37 10.46
CA LYS A 103 -20.09 -31.53 9.62
C LYS A 103 -19.98 -30.55 8.44
N ASN A 104 -20.67 -29.41 8.54
CA ASN A 104 -20.44 -28.26 7.66
C ASN A 104 -19.38 -27.32 8.26
N TYR A 105 -18.78 -26.47 7.41
CA TYR A 105 -17.69 -25.60 7.85
C TYR A 105 -18.21 -24.20 8.21
N VAL A 106 -17.64 -23.63 9.27
CA VAL A 106 -17.85 -22.23 9.65
C VAL A 106 -16.50 -21.54 9.75
N ILE A 107 -16.40 -20.41 9.03
CA ILE A 107 -15.27 -19.49 9.02
C ILE A 107 -15.78 -18.17 9.60
N THR A 108 -15.13 -17.67 10.65
CA THR A 108 -15.50 -16.39 11.27
C THR A 108 -14.35 -15.40 11.24
N THR A 109 -14.69 -14.13 11.04
CA THR A 109 -13.78 -12.99 11.22
C THR A 109 -13.95 -12.34 12.60
N ASN A 110 -14.79 -12.91 13.48
CA ASN A 110 -15.09 -12.34 14.78
C ASN A 110 -13.99 -12.66 15.81
N PHE A 111 -13.75 -11.67 16.68
CA PHE A 111 -12.84 -11.82 17.83
C PHE A 111 -13.52 -12.42 19.07
N ASP A 112 -14.85 -12.44 19.12
CA ASP A 112 -15.63 -12.97 20.25
C ASP A 112 -15.63 -14.51 20.30
N TYR A 113 -16.25 -15.09 21.33
CA TYR A 113 -16.20 -16.53 21.61
C TYR A 113 -17.57 -17.21 21.56
N LEU A 114 -18.55 -16.57 20.94
CA LEU A 114 -19.96 -16.93 21.11
C LEU A 114 -20.35 -18.21 20.36
N ILE A 115 -19.71 -18.51 19.22
CA ILE A 115 -19.90 -19.78 18.51
C ILE A 115 -19.34 -20.93 19.36
N GLU A 116 -18.17 -20.75 19.97
CA GLU A 116 -17.57 -21.74 20.87
C GLU A 116 -18.45 -21.98 22.11
N TYR A 117 -18.98 -20.92 22.72
CA TYR A 117 -19.92 -21.06 23.84
C TYR A 117 -21.22 -21.76 23.43
N ALA A 118 -21.75 -21.50 22.22
CA ALA A 118 -22.90 -22.22 21.70
C ALA A 118 -22.61 -23.72 21.56
N LEU A 119 -21.46 -24.09 20.99
CA LEU A 119 -21.01 -25.49 20.91
C LEU A 119 -20.87 -26.14 22.29
N ILE A 120 -20.26 -25.45 23.25
CA ILE A 120 -20.12 -25.94 24.64
C ILE A 120 -21.49 -26.20 25.29
N ASN A 121 -22.46 -25.31 25.05
CA ASN A 121 -23.80 -25.42 25.61
C ASN A 121 -24.61 -26.57 24.99
N LEU A 122 -24.36 -26.90 23.72
CA LEU A 122 -25.04 -28.00 23.02
C LEU A 122 -24.41 -29.36 23.31
N LEU A 123 -23.10 -29.42 23.58
CA LEU A 123 -22.37 -30.68 23.74
C LEU A 123 -22.37 -31.20 25.19
N PRO A 124 -22.49 -32.53 25.37
CA PRO A 124 -22.18 -33.19 26.63
C PRO A 124 -20.75 -32.86 27.10
N VAL A 125 -20.53 -32.85 28.42
CA VAL A 125 -19.23 -32.45 29.02
C VAL A 125 -18.04 -33.20 28.41
N GLU A 126 -18.21 -34.50 28.17
CA GLU A 126 -17.21 -35.41 27.61
C GLU A 126 -16.82 -35.04 26.15
N GLU A 127 -17.74 -34.43 25.40
CA GLU A 127 -17.53 -34.07 24.01
C GLU A 127 -16.98 -32.65 23.81
N ARG A 128 -17.00 -31.80 24.84
CA ARG A 128 -16.58 -30.39 24.72
C ARG A 128 -15.13 -30.23 24.28
N GLN A 129 -14.26 -31.17 24.66
CA GLN A 129 -12.85 -31.17 24.26
C GLN A 129 -12.65 -31.43 22.75
N ARG A 130 -13.67 -31.93 22.06
CA ARG A 130 -13.67 -32.15 20.61
C ARG A 130 -13.85 -30.85 19.83
N VAL A 131 -14.29 -29.76 20.47
CA VAL A 131 -14.38 -28.45 19.83
C VAL A 131 -12.96 -27.92 19.62
N ASN A 132 -12.61 -27.68 18.35
CA ASN A 132 -11.26 -27.28 17.97
C ASN A 132 -11.29 -25.98 17.15
N PRO A 133 -11.21 -24.81 17.81
CA PRO A 133 -10.99 -23.54 17.14
C PRO A 133 -9.56 -23.49 16.56
N ILE A 134 -9.48 -23.29 15.25
CA ILE A 134 -8.24 -23.08 14.49
C ILE A 134 -7.95 -21.57 14.51
N ILE A 135 -6.92 -21.17 15.28
CA ILE A 135 -6.61 -19.77 15.60
C ILE A 135 -5.18 -19.43 15.18
N THR A 136 -4.19 -20.24 15.59
CA THR A 136 -2.76 -19.91 15.42
C THR A 136 -2.21 -20.35 14.07
N LYS A 137 -1.15 -19.68 13.61
CA LYS A 137 -0.42 -20.05 12.38
C LYS A 137 -0.03 -21.54 12.35
N SER A 138 0.46 -22.09 13.46
CA SER A 138 0.81 -23.52 13.55
C SER A 138 -0.40 -24.41 13.28
N GLN A 139 -1.57 -24.13 13.89
CA GLN A 139 -2.78 -24.92 13.67
C GLN A 139 -3.24 -24.89 12.20
N PHE A 140 -3.11 -23.74 11.52
CA PHE A 140 -3.42 -23.63 10.09
C PHE A 140 -2.45 -24.42 9.21
N LEU A 141 -1.16 -24.46 9.56
CA LEU A 141 -0.13 -25.21 8.83
C LEU A 141 -0.21 -26.71 9.08
N ASP A 142 -0.35 -27.13 10.34
CA ASP A 142 -0.43 -28.54 10.75
C ASP A 142 -1.62 -29.24 10.06
N PHE A 143 -2.75 -28.53 9.97
CA PHE A 143 -3.93 -29.02 9.26
C PHE A 143 -3.72 -29.13 7.74
N ASN A 144 -2.79 -28.36 7.19
CA ASN A 144 -2.46 -28.41 5.76
C ASN A 144 -1.52 -29.59 5.43
N GLU A 145 -0.65 -30.01 6.35
CA GLU A 145 0.42 -30.99 6.13
C GLU A 145 0.06 -32.44 6.49
N GLY A 146 -0.98 -32.71 7.31
CA GLY A 146 -1.15 -34.04 7.93
C GLY A 146 -2.53 -34.71 7.97
N GLU A 147 -3.66 -34.05 7.69
CA GLU A 147 -4.98 -34.67 7.86
C GLU A 147 -5.73 -34.93 6.53
N GLN A 148 -5.98 -36.21 6.24
CA GLN A 148 -7.06 -36.59 5.34
C GLN A 148 -8.39 -36.18 6.00
N MET A 149 -9.28 -35.52 5.24
CA MET A 149 -10.63 -35.05 5.62
C MET A 149 -11.61 -36.16 6.09
N GLY A 150 -11.13 -37.33 6.52
CA GLY A 150 -11.94 -38.53 6.72
C GLY A 150 -11.93 -39.15 8.13
N ASN A 151 -11.10 -38.72 9.09
CA ASN A 151 -10.98 -39.49 10.36
C ASN A 151 -10.72 -38.75 11.68
N THR A 152 -10.84 -37.43 11.79
CA THR A 152 -10.71 -36.75 13.10
C THR A 152 -12.07 -36.32 13.66
N THR A 153 -12.43 -36.91 14.79
CA THR A 153 -13.65 -36.75 15.59
C THR A 153 -13.91 -35.31 16.11
N ASN A 154 -13.32 -34.25 15.56
CA ASN A 154 -13.37 -32.90 16.11
C ASN A 154 -14.41 -31.99 15.42
N TYR A 155 -14.91 -30.98 16.15
CA TYR A 155 -15.82 -29.92 15.68
C TYR A 155 -14.99 -28.68 15.37
N LEU A 156 -14.72 -28.44 14.09
CA LEU A 156 -13.78 -27.41 13.62
C LEU A 156 -14.46 -26.04 13.49
N LEU A 157 -13.80 -24.99 13.97
CA LEU A 157 -14.17 -23.59 13.77
C LEU A 157 -12.94 -22.80 13.31
N PHE A 158 -13.00 -22.16 12.15
CA PHE A 158 -11.88 -21.39 11.61
C PHE A 158 -12.00 -19.91 11.98
N LYS A 159 -11.04 -19.35 12.72
CA LYS A 159 -11.05 -17.93 13.11
C LYS A 159 -10.00 -17.16 12.30
N LEU A 160 -10.44 -16.48 11.24
CA LEU A 160 -9.54 -15.77 10.32
C LEU A 160 -8.81 -14.63 11.02
N HIS A 161 -9.46 -13.79 11.82
CA HIS A 161 -8.75 -12.72 12.54
C HIS A 161 -8.16 -13.18 13.88
N GLY A 162 -8.39 -14.44 14.26
CA GLY A 162 -7.96 -15.01 15.54
C GLY A 162 -8.77 -14.52 16.75
N SER A 163 -8.27 -14.82 17.95
CA SER A 163 -8.84 -14.37 19.23
C SER A 163 -7.77 -14.33 20.31
N LYS A 164 -8.02 -13.65 21.45
CA LYS A 164 -7.02 -13.53 22.53
C LYS A 164 -6.73 -14.83 23.26
N LYS A 165 -7.68 -15.76 23.24
CA LYS A 165 -7.51 -17.10 23.79
C LYS A 165 -8.28 -18.14 23.00
N ASN A 166 -7.89 -19.39 23.19
CA ASN A 166 -8.73 -20.53 22.90
C ASN A 166 -9.58 -20.83 24.14
N VAL A 167 -10.88 -20.59 24.09
CA VAL A 167 -11.78 -20.80 25.24
C VAL A 167 -11.99 -22.28 25.62
N ILE A 168 -11.68 -23.21 24.72
CA ILE A 168 -11.79 -24.65 24.98
C ILE A 168 -10.60 -25.14 25.80
N THR A 169 -9.38 -24.76 25.41
CA THR A 169 -8.14 -25.21 26.05
C THR A 169 -7.62 -24.25 27.12
N GLY A 170 -8.12 -23.01 27.17
CA GLY A 170 -7.61 -21.95 28.04
C GLY A 170 -6.29 -21.32 27.58
N LYS A 171 -5.71 -21.78 26.46
CA LYS A 171 -4.43 -21.27 25.95
C LYS A 171 -4.56 -19.82 25.48
N ASN A 172 -3.62 -18.97 25.87
CA ASN A 172 -3.50 -17.61 25.35
C ASN A 172 -3.03 -17.63 23.89
N THR A 173 -3.73 -16.91 23.02
CA THR A 173 -3.45 -16.78 21.58
C THR A 173 -3.33 -15.32 21.14
N SER A 174 -3.18 -14.39 22.09
CA SER A 174 -3.10 -12.94 21.87
C SER A 174 -1.97 -12.54 20.93
N GLU A 175 -0.83 -13.24 20.98
CA GLU A 175 0.28 -13.00 20.05
C GLU A 175 -0.12 -13.25 18.59
N SER A 176 -0.89 -14.30 18.33
CA SER A 176 -1.41 -14.60 16.98
C SER A 176 -2.38 -13.53 16.52
N LEU A 177 -3.28 -13.09 17.40
CA LEU A 177 -4.22 -12.00 17.12
C LEU A 177 -3.50 -10.68 16.85
N ILE A 178 -2.53 -10.33 17.68
CA ILE A 178 -1.68 -9.14 17.53
C ILE A 178 -0.93 -9.22 16.19
N THR A 179 -0.32 -10.36 15.88
CA THR A 179 0.38 -10.55 14.61
C THR A 179 -0.56 -10.37 13.42
N THR A 180 -1.76 -10.94 13.48
CA THR A 180 -2.78 -10.76 12.46
C THR A 180 -3.16 -9.28 12.34
N ILE A 181 -3.54 -8.60 13.44
CA ILE A 181 -3.91 -7.17 13.44
C ILE A 181 -2.77 -6.28 12.92
N SER A 182 -1.53 -6.50 13.34
CA SER A 182 -0.39 -5.74 12.84
C SER A 182 -0.16 -6.01 11.34
N SER A 183 -0.44 -7.22 10.84
CA SER A 183 -0.41 -7.49 9.40
C SER A 183 -1.59 -6.87 8.64
N LEU A 184 -2.72 -6.58 9.31
CA LEU A 184 -3.87 -5.89 8.70
C LEU A 184 -3.55 -4.44 8.33
N GLY A 185 -2.63 -3.80 9.07
CA GLY A 185 -2.46 -2.35 9.03
C GLY A 185 -1.14 -1.80 8.45
N LYS A 186 -0.05 -2.59 8.38
CA LYS A 186 1.25 -2.12 7.84
C LYS A 186 1.12 -1.39 6.49
N ASP A 187 1.39 -0.08 6.50
CA ASP A 187 1.62 0.84 5.38
C ASP A 187 0.69 0.65 4.16
N ARG A 188 -0.61 0.45 4.41
CA ARG A 188 -1.59 0.25 3.33
C ARG A 188 -2.18 1.57 2.86
N LYS A 189 -2.03 1.90 1.57
CA LYS A 189 -2.69 3.06 0.93
C LYS A 189 -4.19 2.83 0.74
N GLU A 190 -4.88 3.92 0.40
CA GLU A 190 -6.28 3.91 -0.02
C GLU A 190 -6.51 2.84 -1.11
N GLY A 191 -7.54 2.01 -0.97
CA GLY A 191 -7.87 0.96 -1.93
C GLY A 191 -7.18 -0.41 -1.72
N GLU A 192 -6.18 -0.53 -0.85
CA GLU A 192 -5.58 -1.83 -0.55
C GLU A 192 -6.56 -2.76 0.18
N THR A 193 -6.99 -3.79 -0.55
CA THR A 193 -7.90 -4.82 -0.09
C THR A 193 -7.22 -5.82 0.84
N PHE A 194 -7.88 -6.18 1.95
CA PHE A 194 -7.44 -7.22 2.89
C PHE A 194 -7.23 -8.57 2.20
N THR A 195 -5.99 -8.99 1.91
CA THR A 195 -5.75 -10.40 1.54
C THR A 195 -5.55 -11.24 2.77
N ILE A 196 -6.16 -12.43 2.78
CA ILE A 196 -5.98 -13.43 3.84
C ILE A 196 -4.49 -13.79 3.96
N GLU A 197 -4.00 -13.99 5.18
CA GLU A 197 -2.60 -14.34 5.34
C GLU A 197 -2.22 -15.61 4.58
N PRO A 198 -1.05 -15.64 3.93
CA PRO A 198 -0.63 -16.70 3.00
C PRO A 198 -0.83 -18.13 3.49
N TYR A 199 -0.51 -18.37 4.76
CA TYR A 199 -0.56 -19.69 5.38
C TYR A 199 -2.00 -20.20 5.59
N LYS A 200 -3.01 -19.33 5.52
CA LYS A 200 -4.43 -19.70 5.63
C LYS A 200 -5.05 -20.06 4.27
N LYS A 201 -4.49 -19.54 3.17
CA LYS A 201 -5.09 -19.63 1.82
C LYS A 201 -5.34 -21.07 1.37
N SER A 202 -4.34 -21.95 1.52
CA SER A 202 -4.45 -23.36 1.11
C SER A 202 -5.64 -24.05 1.77
N ILE A 203 -5.82 -23.84 3.08
CA ILE A 203 -6.89 -24.53 3.78
C ILE A 203 -8.26 -23.92 3.50
N VAL A 204 -8.34 -22.59 3.43
CA VAL A 204 -9.56 -21.88 3.06
C VAL A 204 -10.06 -22.36 1.69
N ALA A 205 -9.16 -22.47 0.70
CA ALA A 205 -9.48 -23.01 -0.61
C ALA A 205 -10.04 -24.44 -0.54
N LYS A 206 -9.45 -25.32 0.28
CA LYS A 206 -9.94 -26.71 0.46
C LYS A 206 -11.34 -26.76 1.09
N ILE A 207 -11.63 -25.94 2.10
CA ILE A 207 -12.91 -25.99 2.84
C ILE A 207 -14.07 -25.25 2.15
N ILE A 208 -13.81 -24.47 1.09
CA ILE A 208 -14.87 -23.81 0.29
C ILE A 208 -15.08 -24.47 -1.08
N LYS A 209 -14.10 -25.24 -1.57
CA LYS A 209 -14.14 -25.86 -2.88
C LYS A 209 -15.38 -26.75 -3.06
N ASP A 210 -16.09 -26.55 -4.17
CA ASP A 210 -17.30 -27.29 -4.57
C ASP A 210 -18.44 -27.27 -3.54
N ARG A 211 -18.49 -26.24 -2.69
CA ARG A 211 -19.52 -26.04 -1.64
C ARG A 211 -20.35 -24.79 -1.89
N VAL A 212 -21.53 -24.72 -1.29
CA VAL A 212 -22.35 -23.51 -1.24
C VAL A 212 -21.80 -22.60 -0.15
N LEU A 213 -21.34 -21.41 -0.55
CA LEU A 213 -20.82 -20.40 0.36
C LEU A 213 -21.95 -19.49 0.81
N ILE A 214 -22.30 -19.54 2.09
CA ILE A 214 -23.31 -18.66 2.70
C ILE A 214 -22.59 -17.57 3.50
N VAL A 215 -22.80 -16.32 3.10
CA VAL A 215 -22.21 -15.13 3.71
C VAL A 215 -23.25 -14.47 4.62
N LEU A 216 -22.87 -14.19 5.87
CA LEU A 216 -23.77 -13.55 6.83
C LEU A 216 -23.03 -12.69 7.87
N GLY A 217 -23.70 -11.69 8.43
CA GLY A 217 -23.12 -10.80 9.45
C GLY A 217 -22.14 -9.76 8.91
N TYR A 218 -22.11 -9.53 7.59
CA TYR A 218 -21.41 -8.42 6.96
C TYR A 218 -22.43 -7.32 6.63
N SER A 219 -22.11 -6.08 7.00
CA SER A 219 -22.88 -4.90 6.61
C SER A 219 -22.09 -4.14 5.54
N GLY A 220 -22.78 -3.35 4.71
CA GLY A 220 -22.12 -2.63 3.62
C GLY A 220 -21.11 -1.54 4.03
N SER A 221 -20.89 -1.33 5.33
CA SER A 221 -19.83 -0.48 5.88
C SER A 221 -18.59 -1.25 6.35
N ASP A 222 -18.67 -2.58 6.53
CA ASP A 222 -17.63 -3.45 7.14
C ASP A 222 -17.34 -4.69 6.24
N ASP A 223 -17.44 -4.58 4.91
CA ASP A 223 -17.24 -5.69 3.95
C ASP A 223 -15.81 -5.74 3.34
N PHE A 224 -14.86 -5.05 3.98
CA PHE A 224 -13.49 -4.88 3.49
C PHE A 224 -12.69 -6.18 3.49
N ASP A 225 -13.01 -7.14 4.36
CA ASP A 225 -12.33 -8.43 4.50
C ASP A 225 -12.93 -9.52 3.61
N ILE A 226 -14.22 -9.40 3.31
CA ILE A 226 -14.95 -10.38 2.50
C ILE A 226 -14.85 -10.12 0.99
N THR A 227 -14.84 -8.86 0.55
CA THR A 227 -14.65 -8.53 -0.86
C THR A 227 -13.38 -9.16 -1.43
N PRO A 228 -12.20 -9.02 -0.79
CA PRO A 228 -10.98 -9.60 -1.31
C PRO A 228 -10.94 -11.12 -1.12
N PHE A 229 -11.49 -11.64 -0.01
CA PHE A 229 -11.69 -13.08 0.18
C PHE A 229 -12.39 -13.68 -1.03
N LEU A 230 -13.51 -13.09 -1.48
CA LEU A 230 -14.29 -13.60 -2.59
C LEU A 230 -13.66 -13.35 -3.98
N LYS A 231 -12.80 -12.33 -4.11
CA LYS A 231 -11.98 -12.15 -5.33
C LYS A 231 -10.91 -13.23 -5.43
N GLU A 232 -10.30 -13.57 -4.29
CA GLU A 232 -9.18 -14.50 -4.18
C GLU A 232 -9.62 -15.97 -4.33
N PHE A 233 -10.75 -16.34 -3.76
CA PHE A 233 -11.30 -17.68 -3.88
C PHE A 233 -12.48 -17.73 -4.85
N ASN A 234 -12.45 -18.64 -5.82
CA ASN A 234 -13.49 -18.79 -6.85
C ASN A 234 -13.90 -20.24 -7.11
N GLN A 235 -13.49 -21.16 -6.24
CA GLN A 235 -13.73 -22.60 -6.42
C GLN A 235 -15.01 -23.09 -5.74
N TYR A 236 -15.87 -22.20 -5.23
CA TYR A 236 -17.15 -22.58 -4.62
C TYR A 236 -18.25 -22.81 -5.68
N LYS A 237 -19.21 -23.67 -5.37
CA LYS A 237 -20.32 -24.06 -6.27
C LYS A 237 -21.28 -22.90 -6.52
N LYS A 238 -21.64 -22.18 -5.45
CA LYS A 238 -22.69 -21.16 -5.40
C LYS A 238 -22.38 -20.20 -4.25
N ILE A 239 -22.72 -18.92 -4.41
CA ILE A 239 -22.64 -17.94 -3.34
C ILE A 239 -24.01 -17.36 -3.00
N ILE A 240 -24.33 -17.34 -1.70
CA ILE A 240 -25.56 -16.78 -1.16
C ILE A 240 -25.15 -15.72 -0.14
N TRP A 241 -25.37 -14.45 -0.49
CA TRP A 241 -25.10 -13.32 0.39
C TRP A 241 -26.37 -12.87 1.10
N ILE A 242 -26.35 -12.96 2.43
CA ILE A 242 -27.46 -12.50 3.29
C ILE A 242 -27.17 -11.08 3.76
N ASN A 243 -27.88 -10.11 3.19
CA ASN A 243 -27.82 -8.72 3.61
C ASN A 243 -28.87 -8.45 4.69
N HIS A 244 -28.39 -8.04 5.87
CA HIS A 244 -29.26 -7.81 7.03
C HIS A 244 -30.03 -6.50 6.90
N ILE A 245 -31.36 -6.57 6.86
CA ILE A 245 -32.25 -5.40 6.95
C ILE A 245 -33.14 -5.54 8.20
N PRO A 246 -32.93 -4.72 9.25
CA PRO A 246 -33.60 -4.90 10.54
C PRO A 246 -35.13 -4.82 10.49
N LYS A 247 -35.69 -4.03 9.58
CA LYS A 247 -37.12 -3.69 9.50
C LYS A 247 -37.93 -4.57 8.54
N LEU A 248 -37.30 -5.56 7.93
CA LEU A 248 -37.88 -6.35 6.86
C LEU A 248 -38.51 -7.60 7.46
N GLU A 249 -39.82 -7.79 7.25
CA GLU A 249 -40.52 -9.00 7.71
C GLU A 249 -40.19 -10.20 6.80
N VAL A 250 -40.31 -11.42 7.34
CA VAL A 250 -40.08 -12.67 6.57
C VAL A 250 -40.87 -12.74 5.27
N ASN A 251 -42.01 -12.06 5.12
CA ASN A 251 -42.80 -12.14 3.90
C ASN A 251 -42.28 -11.26 2.75
N ASP A 252 -41.38 -10.33 3.04
CA ASP A 252 -40.92 -9.30 2.09
C ASP A 252 -39.50 -9.57 1.54
N ILE A 253 -39.02 -10.81 1.61
CA ILE A 253 -37.67 -11.18 1.14
C ILE A 253 -37.45 -10.79 -0.32
N GLU A 254 -36.46 -9.94 -0.55
CA GLU A 254 -36.02 -9.57 -1.90
C GLU A 254 -34.82 -10.45 -2.28
N ILE A 255 -34.90 -11.09 -3.44
CA ILE A 255 -33.86 -11.98 -3.97
C ILE A 255 -33.40 -11.41 -5.31
N ASN A 256 -32.12 -11.06 -5.38
CA ASN A 256 -31.46 -10.70 -6.63
C ASN A 256 -30.53 -11.85 -7.04
N ASN A 257 -30.89 -12.55 -8.12
CA ASN A 257 -30.09 -13.61 -8.75
C ASN A 257 -29.30 -13.07 -9.96
N PHE A 258 -29.39 -11.77 -10.25
CA PHE A 258 -28.76 -11.11 -11.38
C PHE A 258 -29.10 -11.72 -12.76
N SER A 259 -30.35 -12.12 -12.99
CA SER A 259 -30.81 -12.69 -14.28
C SER A 259 -31.40 -11.67 -15.28
N SER A 260 -31.71 -10.44 -14.87
CA SER A 260 -32.40 -9.45 -15.73
C SER A 260 -31.81 -8.02 -15.67
N ASN A 261 -31.61 -7.47 -16.88
CA ASN A 261 -31.20 -6.12 -17.32
C ASN A 261 -30.00 -5.41 -16.62
N PRO A 262 -28.89 -5.12 -17.33
CA PRO A 262 -27.69 -4.44 -16.78
C PRO A 262 -27.86 -2.94 -16.47
N ASN A 263 -29.08 -2.38 -16.54
CA ASN A 263 -29.38 -0.95 -16.33
C ASN A 263 -29.99 -0.64 -14.94
N ALA A 264 -30.06 -1.61 -14.01
CA ALA A 264 -30.49 -1.34 -12.64
C ALA A 264 -29.37 -0.67 -11.83
N GLU A 265 -29.70 0.33 -11.00
CA GLU A 265 -28.76 0.92 -10.05
C GLU A 265 -28.46 -0.09 -8.92
N PHE A 266 -27.49 -0.97 -9.15
CA PHE A 266 -27.00 -1.90 -8.13
C PHE A 266 -26.27 -1.17 -7.00
N THR A 267 -26.46 -1.65 -5.76
CA THR A 267 -25.64 -1.29 -4.61
C THR A 267 -24.18 -1.71 -4.82
N ARG A 268 -23.25 -1.23 -3.97
CA ARG A 268 -21.82 -1.58 -4.05
C ARG A 268 -21.62 -3.11 -3.99
N GLN A 269 -22.32 -3.78 -3.06
CA GLN A 269 -22.23 -5.23 -2.86
C GLN A 269 -22.81 -5.99 -4.05
N GLU A 270 -23.94 -5.54 -4.58
CA GLU A 270 -24.58 -6.16 -5.76
C GLU A 270 -23.70 -6.02 -7.01
N LYS A 271 -23.09 -4.86 -7.25
CA LYS A 271 -22.11 -4.68 -8.33
C LYS A 271 -20.97 -5.67 -8.21
N PHE A 272 -20.41 -5.78 -7.01
CA PHE A 272 -19.31 -6.70 -6.73
C PHE A 272 -19.68 -8.18 -6.97
N LEU A 273 -20.84 -8.62 -6.47
CA LEU A 273 -21.33 -9.98 -6.67
C LEU A 273 -21.68 -10.28 -8.13
N TYR A 274 -22.21 -9.28 -8.85
CA TYR A 274 -22.46 -9.38 -10.29
C TYR A 274 -21.14 -9.55 -11.08
N GLU A 275 -20.09 -8.83 -10.70
CA GLU A 275 -18.75 -9.00 -11.29
C GLU A 275 -18.20 -10.41 -11.04
N ILE A 276 -18.30 -10.94 -9.81
CA ILE A 276 -17.92 -12.33 -9.49
C ILE A 276 -18.67 -13.31 -10.38
N LYS A 277 -20.00 -13.16 -10.47
CA LYS A 277 -20.85 -14.00 -11.31
C LYS A 277 -20.39 -13.98 -12.76
N LYS A 278 -20.16 -12.79 -13.33
CA LYS A 278 -19.75 -12.62 -14.72
C LYS A 278 -18.34 -13.18 -14.98
N LYS A 279 -17.40 -12.94 -14.06
CA LYS A 279 -16.00 -13.31 -14.21
C LYS A 279 -15.77 -14.81 -14.04
N TYR A 280 -16.42 -15.43 -13.07
CA TYR A 280 -16.18 -16.83 -12.70
C TYR A 280 -17.32 -17.79 -13.10
N ASN A 281 -18.41 -17.27 -13.67
CA ASN A 281 -19.60 -18.02 -14.05
C ASN A 281 -20.20 -18.83 -12.87
N ILE A 282 -20.20 -18.23 -11.69
CA ILE A 282 -20.72 -18.83 -10.46
C ILE A 282 -22.16 -18.37 -10.23
N GLU A 283 -23.00 -19.28 -9.74
CA GLU A 283 -24.37 -18.95 -9.34
C GLU A 283 -24.36 -18.08 -8.07
N THR A 284 -24.99 -16.91 -8.15
CA THR A 284 -24.88 -15.86 -7.12
C THR A 284 -26.25 -15.31 -6.76
N TYR A 285 -26.52 -15.27 -5.45
CA TYR A 285 -27.74 -14.71 -4.87
C TYR A 285 -27.40 -13.63 -3.85
N PHE A 286 -28.04 -12.47 -3.96
CA PHE A 286 -28.05 -11.43 -2.95
C PHE A 286 -29.45 -11.33 -2.36
N ILE A 287 -29.57 -11.51 -1.04
CA ILE A 287 -30.86 -11.68 -0.36
C ILE A 287 -30.98 -10.65 0.76
N ASN A 288 -31.97 -9.76 0.63
CA ASN A 288 -32.30 -8.74 1.64
C ASN A 288 -33.31 -9.30 2.63
N VAL A 289 -32.90 -9.48 3.90
CA VAL A 289 -33.74 -10.09 4.95
C VAL A 289 -33.36 -9.62 6.34
N ASN A 290 -34.27 -9.77 7.30
CA ASN A 290 -33.86 -9.87 8.70
C ASN A 290 -33.17 -11.22 8.93
N THR A 291 -31.86 -11.21 9.20
CA THR A 291 -31.04 -12.44 9.33
C THR A 291 -31.55 -13.42 10.38
N LYS A 292 -32.06 -12.93 11.51
CA LYS A 292 -32.57 -13.79 12.58
C LYS A 292 -33.82 -14.53 12.14
N GLU A 293 -34.77 -13.80 11.55
CA GLU A 293 -36.01 -14.39 11.08
C GLU A 293 -35.76 -15.34 9.90
N PHE A 294 -34.85 -14.98 9.00
CA PHE A 294 -34.41 -15.85 7.91
C PHE A 294 -33.80 -17.16 8.44
N ILE A 295 -32.97 -17.07 9.48
CA ILE A 295 -32.41 -18.26 10.13
C ILE A 295 -33.51 -19.10 10.77
N SER A 296 -34.38 -18.55 11.62
CA SER A 296 -35.41 -19.34 12.32
C SER A 296 -36.45 -19.94 11.39
N GLU A 297 -36.93 -19.18 10.40
CA GLU A 297 -38.08 -19.57 9.59
C GLU A 297 -37.71 -20.34 8.33
N ILE A 298 -36.49 -20.16 7.79
CA ILE A 298 -36.07 -20.74 6.51
C ILE A 298 -34.87 -21.67 6.69
N LEU A 299 -33.70 -21.14 7.07
CA LEU A 299 -32.47 -21.96 7.10
C LEU A 299 -32.55 -23.09 8.13
N TRP A 300 -33.08 -22.83 9.33
CA TRP A 300 -33.19 -23.84 10.37
C TRP A 300 -34.12 -24.98 9.95
N LYS A 301 -35.29 -24.65 9.38
CA LYS A 301 -36.26 -25.66 8.93
C LYS A 301 -35.76 -26.47 7.74
N LYS A 302 -34.83 -25.95 6.93
CA LYS A 302 -34.27 -26.65 5.76
C LYS A 302 -33.05 -27.48 6.10
N LEU A 303 -32.09 -26.88 6.79
CA LEU A 303 -30.79 -27.51 7.06
C LEU A 303 -30.79 -28.34 8.35
N LEU A 304 -31.68 -28.02 9.31
CA LEU A 304 -31.72 -28.62 10.64
C LEU A 304 -33.15 -29.09 10.99
N ASN A 305 -33.87 -29.65 10.01
CA ASN A 305 -35.30 -29.99 10.11
C ASN A 305 -35.66 -30.98 11.25
N THR A 306 -34.70 -31.77 11.73
CA THR A 306 -34.85 -32.71 12.84
C THR A 306 -34.53 -32.11 14.21
N ILE A 307 -33.99 -30.89 14.25
CA ILE A 307 -33.49 -30.24 15.46
C ILE A 307 -34.41 -29.07 15.83
N SER A 308 -34.98 -29.10 17.04
CA SER A 308 -35.77 -27.99 17.54
C SER A 308 -34.91 -26.78 17.86
N ILE A 309 -35.40 -25.58 17.55
CA ILE A 309 -34.75 -24.31 17.92
C ILE A 309 -34.59 -24.24 19.45
N PRO A 310 -33.37 -24.00 19.98
CA PRO A 310 -33.13 -23.86 21.41
C PRO A 310 -33.94 -22.72 22.01
N LYS A 311 -34.48 -22.92 23.22
CA LYS A 311 -35.11 -21.85 24.00
C LYS A 311 -34.01 -20.94 24.56
N ILE A 312 -33.98 -19.69 24.09
CA ILE A 312 -33.06 -18.66 24.58
C ILE A 312 -33.78 -17.88 25.68
N GLU A 313 -33.24 -17.92 26.90
CA GLU A 313 -33.82 -17.18 28.04
C GLU A 313 -33.71 -15.67 27.83
N ASN A 314 -34.86 -14.99 27.77
CA ASN A 314 -34.95 -13.54 27.78
C ASN A 314 -34.91 -13.01 29.22
N ASP A 315 -33.74 -13.03 29.83
CA ASP A 315 -33.49 -12.30 31.06
C ASP A 315 -33.35 -10.80 30.74
N LYS A 316 -34.48 -10.09 30.73
CA LYS A 316 -34.53 -8.63 30.52
C LYS A 316 -33.95 -7.84 31.71
N ASN A 317 -33.71 -8.50 32.84
CA ASN A 317 -33.18 -7.87 34.06
C ASN A 317 -31.67 -8.09 34.23
N SER A 318 -30.99 -8.79 33.32
CA SER A 318 -29.54 -8.95 33.42
C SER A 318 -28.84 -7.62 33.16
N GLU A 319 -28.04 -7.14 34.12
CA GLU A 319 -27.19 -5.96 33.95
C GLU A 319 -26.23 -6.17 32.77
N PHE A 320 -26.55 -5.61 31.61
CA PHE A 320 -25.62 -5.58 30.49
C PHE A 320 -24.53 -4.57 30.79
N VAL A 321 -23.29 -5.05 30.79
CA VAL A 321 -22.13 -4.15 30.84
C VAL A 321 -22.10 -3.38 29.53
N ASP A 322 -22.37 -2.08 29.60
CA ASP A 322 -22.22 -1.13 28.49
C ASP A 322 -20.74 -0.91 28.16
N PHE A 323 -20.40 -0.86 26.86
CA PHE A 323 -19.02 -0.75 26.43
C PHE A 323 -18.38 0.58 26.86
N ASN A 324 -19.11 1.70 26.80
CA ASN A 324 -18.58 3.00 27.20
C ASN A 324 -18.26 3.02 28.69
N ASN A 325 -19.19 2.55 29.52
CA ASN A 325 -18.98 2.46 30.96
C ASN A 325 -17.86 1.48 31.35
N TRP A 326 -17.63 0.43 30.55
CA TRP A 326 -16.57 -0.54 30.78
C TRP A 326 -15.20 -0.01 30.35
N ILE A 327 -15.09 0.58 29.16
CA ILE A 327 -13.83 1.07 28.63
C ILE A 327 -13.28 2.25 29.44
N ASP A 328 -14.15 3.05 30.08
CA ASP A 328 -13.75 4.09 31.04
C ASP A 328 -13.02 3.54 32.27
N LYS A 329 -13.18 2.25 32.56
CA LYS A 329 -12.48 1.59 33.67
C LYS A 329 -11.13 1.01 33.24
N VAL A 330 -10.85 0.92 31.94
CA VAL A 330 -9.59 0.41 31.39
C VAL A 330 -8.52 1.50 31.44
N ASN A 331 -7.39 1.22 32.09
CA ASN A 331 -6.36 2.22 32.39
C ASN A 331 -5.75 2.82 31.11
N GLU A 332 -5.64 2.01 30.06
CA GLU A 332 -5.15 2.41 28.74
C GLU A 332 -6.02 3.47 28.06
N TYR A 333 -7.22 3.80 28.55
CA TYR A 333 -8.11 4.81 27.96
C TYR A 333 -8.47 5.93 28.92
N LYS A 334 -8.00 5.89 30.17
CA LYS A 334 -8.24 6.94 31.16
C LYS A 334 -7.32 8.13 30.94
N ASN A 335 -7.90 9.33 30.96
CA ASN A 335 -7.20 10.62 31.09
C ASN A 335 -5.94 10.75 30.19
N LYS A 336 -6.06 10.38 28.91
CA LYS A 336 -4.95 10.54 27.96
C LYS A 336 -4.58 12.01 27.81
N ASP A 337 -3.31 12.29 28.04
CA ASP A 337 -2.72 13.61 27.87
C ASP A 337 -2.77 14.04 26.39
N MET A 338 -2.67 15.35 26.16
CA MET A 338 -2.81 15.91 24.81
C MET A 338 -1.66 15.51 23.88
N ILE A 339 -0.45 15.27 24.41
CA ILE A 339 0.70 14.85 23.60
C ILE A 339 0.41 13.48 22.98
N THR A 340 -0.01 12.51 23.79
CA THR A 340 -0.40 11.18 23.33
C THR A 340 -1.52 11.24 22.28
N ARG A 341 -2.52 12.11 22.48
CA ARG A 341 -3.62 12.28 21.53
C ARG A 341 -3.16 12.87 20.19
N TYR A 342 -2.30 13.89 20.20
CA TYR A 342 -1.74 14.45 18.97
C TYR A 342 -0.85 13.46 18.22
N LYS A 343 -0.07 12.67 18.97
CA LYS A 343 0.73 11.58 18.40
C LYS A 343 -0.16 10.57 17.68
N PHE A 344 -1.17 10.04 18.37
CA PHE A 344 -2.13 9.08 17.83
C PHE A 344 -2.80 9.58 16.56
N VAL A 345 -3.33 10.80 16.57
CA VAL A 345 -4.03 11.38 15.42
C VAL A 345 -3.11 11.69 14.25
N GLY A 346 -1.88 12.13 14.51
CA GLY A 346 -0.94 12.34 13.42
C GLY A 346 -0.55 11.06 12.71
N TYR A 347 -0.43 9.94 13.44
CA TYR A 347 -0.25 8.62 12.81
C TYR A 347 -1.50 8.15 12.06
N LEU A 348 -2.71 8.44 12.56
CA LEU A 348 -3.94 8.18 11.77
C LEU A 348 -3.92 8.94 10.43
N TYR A 349 -3.66 10.26 10.46
CA TYR A 349 -3.56 11.05 9.22
C TYR A 349 -2.42 10.57 8.32
N TYR A 350 -1.29 10.14 8.89
CA TYR A 350 -0.18 9.54 8.15
C TYR A 350 -0.64 8.27 7.42
N SER A 351 -1.35 7.36 8.10
CA SER A 351 -1.92 6.16 7.49
C SER A 351 -2.95 6.47 6.40
N PHE A 352 -3.62 7.63 6.48
CA PHE A 352 -4.53 8.10 5.41
C PHE A 352 -3.81 8.81 4.26
N SER A 353 -2.47 8.86 4.25
CA SER A 353 -1.69 9.70 3.33
C SER A 353 -2.07 11.19 3.35
N ASP A 354 -2.72 11.65 4.43
CA ASP A 354 -3.07 13.06 4.65
C ASP A 354 -1.88 13.76 5.32
N TRP A 355 -0.78 13.87 4.57
CA TRP A 355 0.49 14.38 5.06
C TRP A 355 0.38 15.80 5.62
N LYS A 356 -0.53 16.60 5.05
CA LYS A 356 -0.81 17.98 5.48
C LYS A 356 -1.40 18.00 6.89
N ASN A 357 -2.45 17.22 7.15
CA ASN A 357 -3.04 17.17 8.49
C ASN A 357 -2.16 16.44 9.49
N ALA A 358 -1.45 15.38 9.09
CA ALA A 358 -0.47 14.69 9.93
C ALA A 358 0.61 15.65 10.43
N ARG A 359 1.19 16.45 9.53
CA ARG A 359 2.18 17.48 9.88
C ARG A 359 1.59 18.52 10.82
N ARG A 360 0.40 19.04 10.52
CA ARG A 360 -0.29 20.06 11.32
C ARG A 360 -0.51 19.60 12.77
N VAL A 361 -0.99 18.38 12.98
CA VAL A 361 -1.25 17.87 14.34
C VAL A 361 0.04 17.50 15.07
N TRP A 362 1.05 16.98 14.38
CA TRP A 362 2.36 16.74 14.99
C TRP A 362 3.10 18.04 15.37
N GLN A 363 2.91 19.13 14.62
CA GLN A 363 3.39 20.46 15.02
C GLN A 363 2.72 20.95 16.31
N LYS A 364 1.39 20.80 16.45
CA LYS A 364 0.69 21.08 17.72
C LYS A 364 1.21 20.20 18.86
N GLY A 365 1.45 18.92 18.60
CA GLY A 365 2.06 17.99 19.54
C GLY A 365 3.46 18.43 19.98
N LEU A 366 4.28 18.88 19.03
CA LEU A 366 5.62 19.39 19.29
C LEU A 366 5.61 20.63 20.19
N GLU A 367 4.76 21.61 19.90
CA GLU A 367 4.61 22.81 20.73
C GLU A 367 4.20 22.46 22.16
N LYS A 368 3.28 21.49 22.30
CA LYS A 368 2.81 21.01 23.59
C LYS A 368 3.91 20.26 24.36
N ALA A 369 4.66 19.38 23.69
CA ALA A 369 5.79 18.66 24.28
C ALA A 369 6.88 19.61 24.77
N LYS A 370 7.21 20.65 23.98
CA LYS A 370 8.13 21.72 24.39
C LYS A 370 7.63 22.47 25.62
N PHE A 371 6.36 22.88 25.61
CA PHE A 371 5.76 23.60 26.74
C PHE A 371 5.80 22.77 28.04
N GLU A 372 5.56 21.46 27.94
CA GLU A 372 5.59 20.54 29.08
C GLU A 372 7.00 20.02 29.42
N ASN A 373 8.03 20.43 28.67
CA ASN A 373 9.42 19.94 28.78
C ASN A 373 9.53 18.41 28.63
N ASN A 374 8.65 17.79 27.85
CA ASN A 374 8.70 16.37 27.55
C ASN A 374 9.66 16.11 26.38
N LEU A 375 10.94 15.96 26.72
CA LEU A 375 12.03 15.78 25.76
C LEU A 375 11.84 14.56 24.84
N GLN A 376 11.31 13.44 25.36
CA GLN A 376 11.11 12.23 24.56
C GLN A 376 10.12 12.48 23.42
N GLU A 377 8.98 13.08 23.76
CA GLU A 377 7.92 13.38 22.79
C GLU A 377 8.30 14.55 21.88
N GLU A 378 9.06 15.53 22.37
CA GLU A 378 9.65 16.59 21.55
C GLU A 378 10.51 15.99 20.43
N ALA A 379 11.43 15.08 20.77
CA ALA A 379 12.29 14.42 19.79
C ALA A 379 11.50 13.56 18.80
N GLU A 380 10.45 12.87 19.26
CA GLU A 380 9.58 12.07 18.37
C GLU A 380 8.81 12.96 17.39
N PHE A 381 8.18 14.04 17.85
CA PHE A 381 7.48 14.96 16.95
C PHE A 381 8.43 15.69 15.99
N LEU A 382 9.63 16.08 16.44
CA LEU A 382 10.65 16.64 15.56
C LEU A 382 10.99 15.65 14.43
N THR A 383 11.20 14.38 14.77
CA THR A 383 11.50 13.32 13.81
C THR A 383 10.35 13.10 12.83
N ASN A 384 9.12 13.02 13.33
CA ASN A 384 7.92 12.78 12.53
C ASN A 384 7.63 13.92 11.56
N VAL A 385 7.69 15.17 12.03
CA VAL A 385 7.52 16.35 11.17
C VAL A 385 8.63 16.43 10.12
N ALA A 386 9.88 16.15 10.51
CA ALA A 386 11.03 16.15 9.61
C ALA A 386 11.06 14.96 8.62
N THR A 387 10.24 13.92 8.82
CA THR A 387 10.10 12.80 7.88
C THR A 387 9.08 13.11 6.78
N LEU A 388 8.04 13.89 7.09
CA LEU A 388 6.91 14.16 6.19
C LEU A 388 7.15 15.23 5.12
N HIS A 389 8.39 15.53 4.76
CA HIS A 389 8.65 16.62 3.82
C HIS A 389 8.12 16.31 2.42
N SER A 390 7.13 17.11 2.04
CA SER A 390 6.62 17.35 0.70
C SER A 390 7.69 18.05 -0.14
N ASN A 391 7.50 18.06 -1.45
CA ASN A 391 8.28 18.79 -2.48
C ASN A 391 8.53 20.30 -2.20
N ASP A 392 8.13 20.83 -1.04
CA ASP A 392 8.45 22.18 -0.59
C ASP A 392 9.91 22.24 -0.12
N LEU A 393 10.77 22.79 -0.98
CA LEU A 393 12.20 23.09 -0.81
C LEU A 393 12.59 23.78 0.51
N ASN A 394 12.59 23.06 1.63
CA ASN A 394 13.35 23.47 2.82
C ASN A 394 13.93 22.28 3.58
N THR A 395 14.70 21.48 2.85
CA THR A 395 15.49 20.35 3.36
C THR A 395 16.38 20.73 4.56
N ASP A 396 16.79 21.99 4.66
CA ASP A 396 17.65 22.47 5.74
C ASP A 396 16.91 22.57 7.07
N LYS A 397 15.63 22.96 7.08
CA LYS A 397 14.79 22.90 8.29
C LYS A 397 14.60 21.46 8.76
N SER A 398 14.40 20.50 7.85
CA SER A 398 14.27 19.08 8.19
C SER A 398 15.55 18.57 8.87
N LEU A 399 16.71 18.91 8.31
CA LEU A 399 18.01 18.57 8.88
C LEU A 399 18.20 19.20 10.26
N GLU A 400 17.84 20.47 10.45
CA GLU A 400 17.92 21.15 11.75
C GLU A 400 17.04 20.44 12.81
N MET A 401 15.81 20.07 12.43
CA MET A 401 14.88 19.35 13.30
C MET A 401 15.41 17.97 13.69
N LEU A 402 15.95 17.20 12.72
CA LEU A 402 16.54 15.88 12.97
C LEU A 402 17.82 15.97 13.81
N GLU A 403 18.67 16.98 13.59
CA GLU A 403 19.86 17.20 14.41
C GLU A 403 19.49 17.58 15.85
N THR A 404 18.42 18.35 16.03
CA THR A 404 17.88 18.67 17.35
C THR A 404 17.31 17.42 18.03
N ALA A 405 16.50 16.63 17.34
CA ALA A 405 15.97 15.37 17.86
C ALA A 405 17.09 14.40 18.22
N LYS A 406 18.11 14.26 17.37
CA LYS A 406 19.29 13.41 17.61
C LYS A 406 20.02 13.80 18.90
N LYS A 407 20.20 15.10 19.15
CA LYS A 407 20.80 15.60 20.41
C LYS A 407 19.95 15.25 21.62
N ILE A 408 18.63 15.40 21.51
CA ILE A 408 17.70 15.05 22.59
C ILE A 408 17.75 13.53 22.86
N TYR A 409 17.63 12.68 21.85
CA TYR A 409 17.72 11.24 22.01
C TYR A 409 19.07 10.78 22.58
N THR A 410 20.16 11.45 22.21
CA THR A 410 21.48 11.22 22.82
C THR A 410 21.46 11.52 24.32
N LYS A 411 20.84 12.63 24.73
CA LYS A 411 20.69 13.00 26.15
C LYS A 411 19.81 11.99 26.92
N LEU A 412 18.81 11.42 26.26
CA LEU A 412 17.89 10.45 26.84
C LEU A 412 18.43 9.00 26.83
N ASN A 413 19.58 8.76 26.19
CA ASN A 413 20.07 7.42 25.87
C ASN A 413 19.05 6.57 25.09
N ASP A 414 18.19 7.22 24.29
CA ASP A 414 17.27 6.53 23.39
C ASP A 414 17.97 6.22 22.07
N TYR A 415 18.55 5.03 22.03
CA TYR A 415 19.28 4.56 20.86
C TYR A 415 18.38 4.27 19.66
N LYS A 416 17.10 3.92 19.88
CA LYS A 416 16.15 3.66 18.78
C LYS A 416 15.78 4.97 18.09
N GLY A 417 15.41 5.98 18.86
CA GLY A 417 15.12 7.33 18.35
C GLY A 417 16.33 7.94 17.66
N LYS A 418 17.53 7.83 18.24
CA LYS A 418 18.77 8.31 17.62
C LYS A 418 19.07 7.61 16.30
N SER A 419 18.91 6.28 16.22
CA SER A 419 19.09 5.50 14.99
C SER A 419 18.11 5.95 13.90
N SER A 420 16.85 6.20 14.25
CA SER A 420 15.84 6.73 13.32
C SER A 420 16.23 8.10 12.75
N CYS A 421 16.70 9.01 13.62
CA CYS A 421 17.20 10.32 13.17
C CYS A 421 18.38 10.20 12.19
N LEU A 422 19.36 9.36 12.52
CA LEU A 422 20.52 9.12 11.65
C LEU A 422 20.08 8.57 10.28
N ASN A 423 19.15 7.62 10.27
CA ASN A 423 18.60 7.10 9.02
C ASN A 423 17.90 8.19 8.19
N ASN A 424 17.10 9.04 8.81
CA ASN A 424 16.38 10.10 8.09
C ASN A 424 17.32 11.21 7.60
N ILE A 425 18.38 11.54 8.36
CA ILE A 425 19.44 12.45 7.90
C ILE A 425 20.17 11.84 6.71
N GLY A 426 20.50 10.54 6.78
CA GLY A 426 21.09 9.81 5.67
C GLY A 426 20.22 9.84 4.41
N LEU A 427 18.89 9.67 4.56
CA LEU A 427 17.94 9.75 3.46
C LEU A 427 17.94 11.14 2.81
N ILE A 428 17.95 12.19 3.61
CA ILE A 428 18.06 13.57 3.11
C ILE A 428 19.38 13.79 2.36
N CYS A 429 20.51 13.35 2.91
CA CYS A 429 21.81 13.42 2.23
C CYS A 429 21.78 12.65 0.89
N SER A 430 21.16 11.46 0.88
CA SER A 430 21.01 10.66 -0.34
C SER A 430 20.16 11.37 -1.39
N ASN A 431 19.09 12.06 -0.99
CA ASN A 431 18.24 12.85 -1.89
C ASN A 431 18.97 14.08 -2.44
N LYS A 432 19.92 14.65 -1.68
CA LYS A 432 20.87 15.69 -2.13
C LYS A 432 22.04 15.12 -2.97
N ALA A 433 22.02 13.83 -3.32
CA ALA A 433 23.11 13.10 -3.99
C ALA A 433 24.45 13.08 -3.22
N GLU A 434 24.43 13.38 -1.91
CA GLU A 434 25.59 13.31 -1.01
C GLU A 434 25.76 11.87 -0.48
N PHE A 435 25.95 10.91 -1.38
CA PHE A 435 25.88 9.48 -1.07
C PHE A 435 26.90 9.01 -0.02
N GLU A 436 28.12 9.54 -0.03
CA GLU A 436 29.14 9.18 0.98
C GLU A 436 28.72 9.60 2.39
N LYS A 437 28.15 10.81 2.55
CA LYS A 437 27.62 11.25 3.83
C LYS A 437 26.43 10.39 4.26
N ALA A 438 25.53 10.08 3.32
CA ALA A 438 24.39 9.20 3.57
C ALA A 438 24.85 7.83 4.10
N ILE A 439 25.84 7.21 3.45
CA ILE A 439 26.43 5.93 3.86
C ILE A 439 26.95 6.02 5.30
N ASN A 440 27.69 7.07 5.66
CA ASN A 440 28.20 7.24 7.02
C ASN A 440 27.08 7.28 8.07
N TYR A 441 26.01 8.03 7.80
CA TYR A 441 24.85 8.09 8.69
C TYR A 441 24.10 6.76 8.81
N TYR A 442 23.92 6.03 7.70
CA TYR A 442 23.29 4.71 7.74
C TYR A 442 24.16 3.68 8.49
N LEU A 443 25.49 3.74 8.34
CA LEU A 443 26.42 2.90 9.10
C LEU A 443 26.37 3.20 10.61
N GLU A 444 26.35 4.48 11.00
CA GLU A 444 26.19 4.86 12.42
C GLU A 444 24.85 4.35 12.97
N SER A 445 23.77 4.47 12.18
CA SER A 445 22.45 3.95 12.55
C SER A 445 22.46 2.42 12.75
N LEU A 446 23.12 1.70 11.83
CA LEU A 446 23.25 0.24 11.90
C LEU A 446 24.09 -0.22 13.10
N GLU A 447 25.20 0.45 13.37
CA GLU A 447 26.04 0.16 14.53
C GLU A 447 25.27 0.36 15.83
N LEU A 448 24.52 1.46 15.92
CA LEU A 448 23.71 1.78 17.09
C LEU A 448 22.63 0.71 17.35
N ASN A 449 21.97 0.25 16.29
CA ASN A 449 20.99 -0.84 16.40
C ASN A 449 21.63 -2.16 16.82
N LYS A 450 22.82 -2.47 16.29
CA LYS A 450 23.56 -3.69 16.64
C LYS A 450 23.96 -3.71 18.12
N VAL A 451 24.52 -2.62 18.64
CA VAL A 451 24.94 -2.52 20.06
C VAL A 451 23.75 -2.67 21.01
N ASN A 452 22.56 -2.27 20.57
CA ASN A 452 21.34 -2.30 21.38
C ASN A 452 20.42 -3.51 21.11
N ASN A 453 20.89 -4.51 20.37
CA ASN A 453 20.12 -5.68 19.96
C ASN A 453 18.79 -5.31 19.26
N ASN A 454 18.71 -4.15 18.61
CA ASN A 454 17.56 -3.70 17.84
C ASN A 454 17.63 -4.23 16.41
N LEU A 455 17.43 -5.53 16.30
CA LEU A 455 17.48 -6.28 15.05
C LEU A 455 16.53 -5.70 13.99
N GLU A 456 15.28 -5.43 14.35
CA GLU A 456 14.26 -4.88 13.43
C GLU A 456 14.62 -3.47 12.92
N GLY A 457 15.15 -2.61 13.79
CA GLY A 457 15.61 -1.27 13.40
C GLY A 457 16.74 -1.26 12.38
N SER A 458 17.41 -2.40 12.17
CA SER A 458 18.52 -2.52 11.22
C SER A 458 18.06 -2.69 9.77
N ILE A 459 16.81 -3.08 9.52
CA ILE A 459 16.33 -3.42 8.17
C ILE A 459 16.36 -2.21 7.22
N VAL A 460 15.80 -1.08 7.64
CA VAL A 460 15.72 0.14 6.81
C VAL A 460 17.11 0.71 6.51
N PRO A 461 18.03 0.87 7.49
CA PRO A 461 19.41 1.25 7.20
C PRO A 461 20.13 0.31 6.24
N LEU A 462 19.92 -1.01 6.32
CA LEU A 462 20.53 -1.97 5.39
C LEU A 462 20.00 -1.79 3.96
N LEU A 463 18.69 -1.59 3.77
CA LEU A 463 18.11 -1.30 2.45
C LEU A 463 18.68 0.00 1.87
N ASN A 464 18.79 1.03 2.70
CA ASN A 464 19.32 2.34 2.31
C ASN A 464 20.83 2.30 1.99
N LEU A 465 21.61 1.53 2.75
CA LEU A 465 23.02 1.25 2.42
C LEU A 465 23.15 0.55 1.08
N GLY A 466 22.32 -0.46 0.83
CA GLY A 466 22.27 -1.14 -0.46
C GLY A 466 22.06 -0.15 -1.61
N ALA A 467 21.09 0.75 -1.46
CA ALA A 467 20.77 1.74 -2.48
C ALA A 467 21.90 2.76 -2.67
N ALA A 468 22.46 3.29 -1.59
CA ALA A 468 23.53 4.28 -1.64
C ALA A 468 24.83 3.71 -2.23
N TYR A 469 25.21 2.48 -1.87
CA TYR A 469 26.37 1.81 -2.48
C TYR A 469 26.17 1.56 -3.98
N GLY A 470 24.96 1.19 -4.40
CA GLY A 470 24.63 1.07 -5.82
C GLY A 470 24.76 2.39 -6.57
N LYS A 471 24.36 3.51 -5.96
CA LYS A 471 24.48 4.86 -6.55
C LYS A 471 25.93 5.32 -6.74
N ILE A 472 26.86 4.88 -5.90
CA ILE A 472 28.30 5.17 -6.06
C ILE A 472 29.05 4.08 -6.85
N GLY A 473 28.34 3.10 -7.40
CA GLY A 473 28.90 2.03 -8.24
C GLY A 473 29.53 0.85 -7.49
N ASP A 474 29.50 0.79 -6.14
CA ASP A 474 29.97 -0.38 -5.38
C ASP A 474 28.87 -1.45 -5.29
N ASN A 475 28.70 -2.13 -6.40
CA ASN A 475 27.65 -3.13 -6.60
C ASN A 475 27.79 -4.35 -5.68
N ASN A 476 29.03 -4.71 -5.31
CA ASN A 476 29.28 -5.85 -4.43
C ASN A 476 28.75 -5.60 -3.02
N ARG A 477 29.04 -4.41 -2.46
CA ARG A 477 28.49 -4.02 -1.16
C ARG A 477 26.98 -3.83 -1.23
N ALA A 478 26.46 -3.23 -2.30
CA ALA A 478 25.02 -3.06 -2.49
C ALA A 478 24.26 -4.39 -2.36
N LEU A 479 24.69 -5.40 -3.13
CA LEU A 479 24.11 -6.75 -3.08
C LEU A 479 24.28 -7.43 -1.72
N GLN A 480 25.42 -7.25 -1.06
CA GLN A 480 25.66 -7.81 0.27
C GLN A 480 24.66 -7.26 1.30
N TYR A 481 24.37 -5.95 1.27
CA TYR A 481 23.41 -5.35 2.18
C TYR A 481 21.98 -5.81 1.92
N TYR A 482 21.55 -5.94 0.66
CA TYR A 482 20.25 -6.52 0.34
C TYR A 482 20.15 -8.00 0.75
N GLN A 483 21.22 -8.77 0.58
CA GLN A 483 21.27 -10.16 1.04
C GLN A 483 21.17 -10.26 2.57
N ASN A 484 21.80 -9.34 3.31
CA ASN A 484 21.66 -9.27 4.77
C ASN A 484 20.20 -9.04 5.19
N VAL A 485 19.45 -8.20 4.45
CA VAL A 485 18.00 -8.02 4.68
C VAL A 485 17.26 -9.33 4.44
N ILE A 486 17.53 -10.02 3.33
CA ILE A 486 16.90 -11.31 3.02
C ILE A 486 17.17 -12.36 4.11
N ASP A 487 18.40 -12.45 4.61
CA ASP A 487 18.75 -13.40 5.67
C ASP A 487 18.21 -13.01 7.04
N PHE A 488 18.02 -11.71 7.26
CA PHE A 488 17.32 -11.19 8.42
C PHE A 488 15.84 -11.58 8.41
N VAL A 489 15.14 -11.27 7.33
CA VAL A 489 13.69 -11.51 7.22
C VAL A 489 13.33 -12.98 7.12
N LYS A 490 14.26 -13.86 6.71
CA LYS A 490 14.09 -15.31 6.88
C LYS A 490 13.92 -15.72 8.35
N LYS A 491 14.55 -15.00 9.28
CA LYS A 491 14.45 -15.28 10.73
C LYS A 491 13.19 -14.68 11.35
N THR A 492 12.77 -13.50 10.90
CA THR A 492 11.58 -12.80 11.45
C THR A 492 10.28 -13.16 10.74
N GLY A 493 10.34 -13.64 9.50
CA GLY A 493 9.19 -13.95 8.67
C GLY A 493 8.57 -12.74 7.96
N ASP A 494 9.23 -11.57 7.98
CA ASP A 494 8.69 -10.35 7.35
C ASP A 494 8.91 -10.35 5.82
N LEU A 495 7.91 -10.84 5.10
CA LEU A 495 7.97 -10.98 3.65
C LEU A 495 7.99 -9.64 2.90
N GLN A 496 7.50 -8.55 3.49
CA GLN A 496 7.44 -7.25 2.80
C GLN A 496 8.84 -6.68 2.57
N TYR A 497 9.68 -6.69 3.61
CA TYR A 497 11.08 -6.30 3.48
C TYR A 497 11.88 -7.25 2.58
N LYS A 498 11.48 -8.54 2.50
CA LYS A 498 12.05 -9.48 1.52
C LYS A 498 11.74 -9.02 0.09
N ALA A 499 10.48 -8.69 -0.22
CA ALA A 499 10.07 -8.23 -1.54
C ALA A 499 10.80 -6.93 -1.94
N GLN A 500 10.97 -5.99 -1.00
CA GLN A 500 11.69 -4.75 -1.24
C GLN A 500 13.19 -4.99 -1.54
N ALA A 501 13.85 -5.87 -0.80
CA ALA A 501 15.24 -6.25 -1.09
C ALA A 501 15.38 -6.93 -2.45
N LEU A 502 14.47 -7.85 -2.80
CA LEU A 502 14.44 -8.50 -4.11
C LEU A 502 14.21 -7.50 -5.25
N MET A 503 13.30 -6.53 -5.07
CA MET A 503 13.09 -5.46 -6.04
C MET A 503 14.38 -4.71 -6.31
N ASN A 504 15.10 -4.29 -5.28
CA ASN A 504 16.33 -3.52 -5.47
C ASN A 504 17.45 -4.35 -6.13
N ILE A 505 17.54 -5.64 -5.83
CA ILE A 505 18.45 -6.56 -6.53
C ILE A 505 18.04 -6.70 -8.01
N GLY A 506 16.74 -6.75 -8.30
CA GLY A 506 16.21 -6.76 -9.67
C GLY A 506 16.58 -5.50 -10.44
N ILE A 507 16.42 -4.32 -9.83
CA ILE A 507 16.82 -3.03 -10.40
C ILE A 507 18.31 -3.02 -10.74
N PHE A 508 19.15 -3.50 -9.81
CA PHE A 508 20.59 -3.62 -10.04
C PHE A 508 20.91 -4.48 -11.28
N HIS A 509 20.29 -5.64 -11.41
CA HIS A 509 20.51 -6.52 -12.55
C HIS A 509 20.01 -5.93 -13.87
N ARG A 510 18.90 -5.18 -13.86
CA ARG A 510 18.40 -4.47 -15.03
C ARG A 510 19.43 -3.46 -15.53
N PHE A 511 19.94 -2.61 -14.65
CA PHE A 511 20.97 -1.62 -15.03
C PHE A 511 22.30 -2.23 -15.44
N SER A 512 22.60 -3.46 -14.97
CA SER A 512 23.77 -4.22 -15.42
C SER A 512 23.55 -4.96 -16.75
N GLY A 513 22.35 -4.88 -17.36
CA GLY A 513 21.99 -5.61 -18.58
C GLY A 513 21.69 -7.10 -18.38
N ASP A 514 21.70 -7.62 -17.14
CA ASP A 514 21.32 -9.00 -16.83
C ASP A 514 19.79 -9.10 -16.65
N TYR A 515 19.07 -8.85 -17.75
CA TYR A 515 17.60 -8.82 -17.78
C TYR A 515 16.98 -10.11 -17.27
N LYS A 516 17.63 -11.27 -17.49
CA LYS A 516 17.14 -12.57 -17.02
C LYS A 516 17.13 -12.67 -15.50
N LYS A 517 18.21 -12.24 -14.82
CA LYS A 517 18.20 -12.19 -13.35
C LYS A 517 17.24 -11.13 -12.83
N ALA A 518 17.18 -9.98 -13.49
CA ALA A 518 16.27 -8.91 -13.12
C ALA A 518 14.81 -9.38 -13.12
N LEU A 519 14.36 -10.01 -14.20
CA LEU A 519 13.02 -10.61 -14.30
C LEU A 519 12.76 -11.60 -13.17
N LYS A 520 13.69 -12.54 -12.91
CA LYS A 520 13.53 -13.52 -11.83
C LYS A 520 13.28 -12.86 -10.47
N TYR A 521 14.04 -11.82 -10.13
CA TYR A 521 13.88 -11.13 -8.85
C TYR A 521 12.61 -10.29 -8.79
N PHE A 522 12.23 -9.61 -9.88
CA PHE A 522 10.96 -8.89 -9.93
C PHE A 522 9.75 -9.81 -9.88
N GLU A 523 9.80 -10.98 -10.51
CA GLU A 523 8.77 -12.02 -10.43
C GLU A 523 8.68 -12.62 -9.02
N GLU A 524 9.80 -12.92 -8.36
CA GLU A 524 9.79 -13.40 -6.97
C GLU A 524 9.21 -12.34 -6.02
N ALA A 525 9.58 -11.07 -6.20
CA ALA A 525 9.01 -9.96 -5.44
C ALA A 525 7.50 -9.80 -5.73
N LEU A 526 7.08 -9.86 -7.00
CA LEU A 526 5.67 -9.80 -7.40
C LEU A 526 4.85 -10.95 -6.82
N GLN A 527 5.41 -12.16 -6.76
CA GLN A 527 4.76 -13.30 -6.12
C GLN A 527 4.55 -13.05 -4.63
N ILE A 528 5.54 -12.47 -3.94
CA ILE A 528 5.40 -12.08 -2.53
C ILE A 528 4.35 -10.97 -2.38
N ASP A 529 4.39 -9.95 -3.22
CA ASP A 529 3.46 -8.82 -3.15
C ASP A 529 2.01 -9.27 -3.46
N THR A 530 1.84 -10.20 -4.39
CA THR A 530 0.55 -10.88 -4.66
C THR A 530 0.09 -11.69 -3.45
N LEU A 531 1.03 -12.38 -2.81
CA LEU A 531 0.78 -13.20 -1.63
C LEU A 531 0.36 -12.34 -0.42
N LEU A 532 0.94 -11.15 -0.27
CA LEU A 532 0.67 -10.16 0.78
C LEU A 532 -0.50 -9.22 0.46
N GLY A 533 -0.97 -9.19 -0.79
CA GLY A 533 -2.03 -8.28 -1.22
C GLY A 533 -1.61 -6.83 -1.34
N THR A 534 -0.31 -6.56 -1.45
CA THR A 534 0.28 -5.21 -1.54
C THR A 534 0.17 -4.71 -2.98
N ILE A 535 -1.03 -4.23 -3.35
CA ILE A 535 -1.35 -3.83 -4.74
C ILE A 535 -0.45 -2.71 -5.29
N PRO A 536 -0.08 -1.64 -4.53
CA PRO A 536 0.86 -0.64 -5.02
C PRO A 536 2.21 -1.25 -5.39
N GLU A 537 2.76 -2.11 -4.54
CA GLU A 537 4.02 -2.80 -4.78
C GLU A 537 3.92 -3.71 -6.00
N GLN A 538 2.82 -4.46 -6.17
CA GLN A 538 2.57 -5.25 -7.38
C GLN A 538 2.61 -4.37 -8.63
N THR A 539 1.98 -3.20 -8.59
CA THR A 539 1.96 -2.23 -9.69
C THR A 539 3.38 -1.78 -10.06
N VAL A 540 4.20 -1.49 -9.05
CA VAL A 540 5.62 -1.15 -9.25
C VAL A 540 6.40 -2.33 -9.86
N ARG A 541 6.20 -3.57 -9.39
CA ARG A 541 6.89 -4.75 -9.97
C ARG A 541 6.50 -4.96 -11.44
N LEU A 542 5.20 -4.87 -11.74
CA LEU A 542 4.68 -5.03 -13.11
C LEU A 542 5.27 -3.96 -14.04
N ASN A 543 5.40 -2.72 -13.55
CA ASN A 543 6.07 -1.66 -14.29
C ASN A 543 7.54 -2.02 -14.62
N TYR A 544 8.33 -2.46 -13.63
CA TYR A 544 9.72 -2.85 -13.89
C TYR A 544 9.86 -4.05 -14.83
N ILE A 545 8.96 -5.03 -14.74
CA ILE A 545 8.92 -6.15 -15.68
C ILE A 545 8.60 -5.64 -17.09
N GLY A 546 7.62 -4.76 -17.23
CA GLY A 546 7.29 -4.12 -18.50
C GLY A 546 8.46 -3.33 -19.09
N LEU A 547 9.19 -2.58 -18.25
CA LEU A 547 10.40 -1.85 -18.67
C LEU A 547 11.50 -2.79 -19.17
N ILE A 548 11.70 -3.96 -18.55
CA ILE A 548 12.66 -4.94 -19.07
C ILE A 548 12.24 -5.45 -20.45
N HIS A 549 10.96 -5.81 -20.62
CA HIS A 549 10.47 -6.25 -21.93
C HIS A 549 10.59 -5.15 -22.98
N GLN A 550 10.39 -3.88 -22.60
CA GLN A 550 10.64 -2.74 -23.48
C GLN A 550 12.12 -2.63 -23.86
N ASP A 551 13.05 -2.77 -22.90
CA ASP A 551 14.50 -2.73 -23.16
C ASP A 551 14.94 -3.90 -24.10
N LEU A 552 14.25 -5.04 -24.03
CA LEU A 552 14.45 -6.20 -24.91
C LEU A 552 13.79 -6.04 -26.30
N GLY A 553 13.04 -4.97 -26.54
CA GLY A 553 12.27 -4.76 -27.78
C GLY A 553 10.97 -5.57 -27.87
N GLU A 554 10.54 -6.20 -26.77
CA GLU A 554 9.34 -7.03 -26.67
C GLU A 554 8.12 -6.16 -26.32
N TYR A 555 7.83 -5.16 -27.15
CA TYR A 555 6.86 -4.09 -26.85
C TYR A 555 5.45 -4.58 -26.54
N ASN A 556 4.97 -5.65 -27.20
CA ASN A 556 3.66 -6.22 -26.92
C ASN A 556 3.59 -6.82 -25.50
N ILE A 557 4.66 -7.47 -25.04
CA ILE A 557 4.72 -8.04 -23.69
C ILE A 557 4.82 -6.90 -22.67
N ALA A 558 5.63 -5.88 -22.94
CA ALA A 558 5.70 -4.68 -22.12
C ALA A 558 4.32 -4.01 -21.94
N PHE A 559 3.57 -3.86 -23.03
CA PHE A 559 2.20 -3.34 -23.01
C PHE A 559 1.27 -4.17 -22.11
N GLU A 560 1.34 -5.51 -22.17
CA GLU A 560 0.53 -6.36 -21.29
C GLU A 560 0.82 -6.12 -19.81
N TYR A 561 2.11 -6.02 -19.44
CA TYR A 561 2.51 -5.78 -18.06
C TYR A 561 2.13 -4.37 -17.58
N PHE A 562 2.35 -3.34 -18.41
CA PHE A 562 1.92 -1.98 -18.09
C PHE A 562 0.39 -1.89 -17.92
N ASN A 563 -0.39 -2.55 -18.76
CA ASN A 563 -1.85 -2.57 -18.61
C ASN A 563 -2.32 -3.34 -17.38
N LYS A 564 -1.69 -4.46 -17.03
CA LYS A 564 -1.98 -5.16 -15.76
C LYS A 564 -1.73 -4.24 -14.57
N GLY A 565 -0.60 -3.53 -14.57
CA GLY A 565 -0.31 -2.52 -13.55
C GLY A 565 -1.34 -1.40 -13.54
N LEU A 566 -1.78 -0.92 -14.71
CA LEU A 566 -2.73 0.19 -14.82
C LEU A 566 -4.10 -0.22 -14.28
N GLN A 567 -4.54 -1.44 -14.55
CA GLN A 567 -5.78 -2.00 -13.99
C GLN A 567 -5.72 -2.04 -12.46
N LEU A 568 -4.62 -2.52 -11.89
CA LEU A 568 -4.42 -2.53 -10.44
C LEU A 568 -4.43 -1.11 -9.85
N ALA A 569 -3.72 -0.16 -10.49
CA ALA A 569 -3.71 1.24 -10.07
C ALA A 569 -5.10 1.89 -10.12
N ILE A 570 -5.93 1.50 -11.11
CA ILE A 570 -7.35 1.88 -11.20
C ILE A 570 -8.16 1.31 -10.03
N GLU A 571 -7.98 0.03 -9.70
CA GLU A 571 -8.69 -0.62 -8.59
C GLU A 571 -8.45 0.08 -7.25
N ILE A 572 -7.23 0.59 -7.02
CA ILE A 572 -6.86 1.23 -5.74
C ILE A 572 -6.84 2.76 -5.78
N ASN A 573 -7.24 3.39 -6.88
CA ASN A 573 -7.13 4.84 -7.05
C ASN A 573 -5.71 5.42 -6.80
N ASP A 574 -4.66 4.68 -7.14
CA ASP A 574 -3.29 5.18 -7.09
C ASP A 574 -2.99 6.04 -8.32
N TYR A 575 -3.24 7.35 -8.20
CA TYR A 575 -3.05 8.31 -9.28
C TYR A 575 -1.61 8.42 -9.75
N GLN A 576 -0.63 8.27 -8.85
CA GLN A 576 0.78 8.34 -9.22
C GLN A 576 1.18 7.18 -10.12
N SER A 577 0.79 5.97 -9.74
CA SER A 577 1.01 4.78 -10.57
C SER A 577 0.24 4.86 -11.89
N LYS A 578 -1.01 5.36 -11.90
CA LYS A 578 -1.79 5.59 -13.13
C LYS A 578 -1.05 6.49 -14.11
N VAL A 579 -0.57 7.65 -13.63
CA VAL A 579 0.16 8.63 -14.43
C VAL A 579 1.42 8.01 -15.03
N SER A 580 2.24 7.34 -14.20
CA SER A 580 3.47 6.69 -14.66
C SER A 580 3.19 5.62 -15.72
N LEU A 581 2.18 4.77 -15.53
CA LEU A 581 1.87 3.70 -16.47
C LEU A 581 1.23 4.21 -17.76
N LEU A 582 0.35 5.21 -17.68
CA LEU A 582 -0.18 5.89 -18.88
C LEU A 582 0.93 6.57 -19.67
N HIS A 583 1.89 7.17 -18.99
CA HIS A 583 3.08 7.76 -19.62
C HIS A 583 3.92 6.70 -20.35
N MET A 584 4.22 5.57 -19.69
CA MET A 584 4.97 4.46 -20.30
C MET A 584 4.23 3.84 -21.49
N ILE A 585 2.91 3.63 -21.38
CA ILE A 585 2.07 3.15 -22.49
C ILE A 585 2.08 4.16 -23.65
N GLY A 586 2.02 5.46 -23.36
CA GLY A 586 2.15 6.52 -24.36
C GLY A 586 3.48 6.45 -25.10
N ASN A 587 4.59 6.33 -24.37
CA ASN A 587 5.93 6.21 -24.95
C ASN A 587 6.08 4.93 -25.80
N LEU A 588 5.46 3.83 -25.37
CA LEU A 588 5.46 2.58 -26.12
C LEU A 588 4.71 2.72 -27.45
N HIS A 589 3.54 3.37 -27.45
CA HIS A 589 2.80 3.67 -28.68
C HIS A 589 3.61 4.60 -29.60
N ASP A 590 4.30 5.60 -29.05
CA ASP A 590 5.17 6.49 -29.83
C ASP A 590 6.28 5.72 -30.55
N HIS A 591 6.98 4.82 -29.84
CA HIS A 591 7.98 3.93 -30.42
C HIS A 591 7.43 3.01 -31.51
N LEU A 592 6.15 2.63 -31.43
CA LEU A 592 5.45 1.83 -32.44
C LEU A 592 4.88 2.69 -33.58
N ASN A 593 5.18 3.99 -33.63
CA ASN A 593 4.64 4.98 -34.57
C ASN A 593 3.10 5.11 -34.51
N GLN A 594 2.51 4.84 -33.34
CA GLN A 594 1.07 4.96 -33.04
C GLN A 594 0.82 6.29 -32.31
N TYR A 595 1.03 7.39 -33.02
CA TYR A 595 1.13 8.73 -32.41
C TYR A 595 -0.19 9.23 -31.78
N GLU A 596 -1.34 8.88 -32.35
CA GLU A 596 -2.64 9.29 -31.80
C GLU A 596 -2.95 8.55 -30.50
N GLU A 597 -2.61 7.27 -30.40
CA GLU A 597 -2.69 6.48 -29.19
C GLU A 597 -1.72 6.99 -28.13
N ALA A 598 -0.49 7.35 -28.52
CA ALA A 598 0.49 7.97 -27.63
C ALA A 598 -0.04 9.28 -27.02
N LYS A 599 -0.49 10.20 -27.88
CA LYS A 599 -1.10 11.49 -27.48
C LYS A 599 -2.33 11.30 -26.60
N THR A 600 -3.15 10.30 -26.86
CA THR A 600 -4.32 9.98 -26.03
C THR A 600 -3.92 9.56 -24.62
N ASN A 601 -2.92 8.69 -24.47
CA ASN A 601 -2.47 8.23 -23.16
C ASN A 601 -1.73 9.33 -22.38
N TRP A 602 -0.87 10.12 -23.04
CA TRP A 602 -0.24 11.28 -22.41
C TRP A 602 -1.24 12.32 -21.95
N LYS A 603 -2.28 12.64 -22.74
CA LYS A 603 -3.36 13.55 -22.31
C LYS A 603 -4.12 13.03 -21.08
N LYS A 604 -4.42 11.73 -21.02
CA LYS A 604 -5.04 11.13 -19.82
C LYS A 604 -4.15 11.29 -18.59
N ALA A 605 -2.84 11.08 -18.74
CA ALA A 605 -1.88 11.27 -17.66
C ALA A 605 -1.79 12.74 -17.22
N LEU A 606 -1.72 13.69 -18.16
CA LEU A 606 -1.69 15.13 -17.87
C LEU A 606 -2.94 15.62 -17.13
N ASN A 607 -4.13 15.15 -17.50
CA ASN A 607 -5.36 15.52 -16.79
C ASN A 607 -5.29 15.10 -15.31
N ILE A 608 -4.78 13.90 -15.03
CA ILE A 608 -4.58 13.44 -13.64
C ILE A 608 -3.52 14.31 -12.96
N CYS A 609 -2.43 14.67 -13.65
CA CYS A 609 -1.44 15.58 -13.05
C CYS A 609 -2.03 16.94 -12.67
N ASP A 610 -2.94 17.48 -13.49
CA ASP A 610 -3.61 18.75 -13.23
C ASP A 610 -4.60 18.65 -12.05
N ASP A 611 -5.33 17.53 -11.94
CA ASP A 611 -6.27 17.30 -10.83
C ASP A 611 -5.59 17.13 -9.46
N TYR A 612 -4.32 16.68 -9.46
CA TYR A 612 -3.57 16.32 -8.24
C TYR A 612 -2.26 17.10 -8.03
N ASP A 613 -2.06 18.21 -8.75
CA ASP A 613 -0.87 19.07 -8.67
C ASP A 613 0.48 18.32 -8.81
N MET A 614 0.54 17.34 -9.71
CA MET A 614 1.72 16.49 -9.93
C MET A 614 2.71 17.10 -10.93
N ILE A 615 3.42 18.16 -10.51
CA ILE A 615 4.27 18.97 -11.39
C ILE A 615 5.43 18.17 -12.02
N LEU A 616 6.09 17.30 -11.25
CA LEU A 616 7.25 16.54 -11.74
C LEU A 616 6.87 15.53 -12.83
N GLU A 617 5.79 14.79 -12.62
CA GLU A 617 5.27 13.85 -13.61
C GLU A 617 4.79 14.59 -14.87
N LYS A 618 4.17 15.76 -14.70
CA LYS A 618 3.76 16.64 -15.81
C LYS A 618 4.95 17.04 -16.69
N VAL A 619 6.06 17.44 -16.08
CA VAL A 619 7.32 17.77 -16.79
C VAL A 619 7.80 16.59 -17.64
N ASN A 620 7.83 15.38 -17.08
CA ASN A 620 8.28 14.19 -17.79
C ASN A 620 7.41 13.83 -19.00
N ILE A 621 6.09 13.97 -18.87
CA ILE A 621 5.14 13.70 -19.95
C ILE A 621 5.30 14.74 -21.06
N LEU A 622 5.37 16.03 -20.72
CA LEU A 622 5.55 17.11 -21.68
C LEU A 622 6.89 16.99 -22.43
N ASN A 623 7.97 16.60 -21.75
CA ASN A 623 9.26 16.31 -22.39
C ASN A 623 9.18 15.16 -23.39
N SER A 624 8.44 14.10 -23.06
CA SER A 624 8.24 12.95 -23.97
C SER A 624 7.42 13.35 -25.19
N MET A 625 6.35 14.12 -24.97
CA MET A 625 5.54 14.70 -26.05
C MET A 625 6.36 15.64 -26.95
N GLY A 626 7.20 16.51 -26.36
CA GLY A 626 8.04 17.45 -27.10
C GLY A 626 9.11 16.74 -27.92
N SER A 627 9.72 15.69 -27.37
CA SER A 627 10.68 14.85 -28.09
C SER A 627 10.02 14.10 -29.26
N SER A 628 8.83 13.56 -29.05
CA SER A 628 8.04 12.92 -30.13
C SER A 628 7.69 13.93 -31.24
N ALA A 629 7.20 15.12 -30.87
CA ALA A 629 6.89 16.18 -31.83
C ALA A 629 8.13 16.62 -32.62
N TYR A 630 9.28 16.75 -31.96
CA TYR A 630 10.56 17.06 -32.61
C TYR A 630 10.97 15.97 -33.62
N ASN A 631 10.88 14.70 -33.23
CA ASN A 631 11.21 13.56 -34.10
C ASN A 631 10.30 13.47 -35.33
N LEU A 632 9.06 13.94 -35.22
CA LEU A 632 8.10 14.04 -36.32
C LEU A 632 8.33 15.26 -37.24
N GLY A 633 9.26 16.15 -36.89
CA GLY A 633 9.49 17.41 -37.59
C GLY A 633 8.49 18.52 -37.24
N ASN A 634 7.63 18.32 -36.24
CA ASN A 634 6.67 19.31 -35.76
C ASN A 634 7.36 20.27 -34.77
N PHE A 635 8.34 21.02 -35.25
CA PHE A 635 9.22 21.84 -34.40
C PHE A 635 8.47 22.94 -33.62
N ASN A 636 7.38 23.50 -34.16
CA ASN A 636 6.57 24.49 -33.45
C ASN A 636 5.86 23.88 -32.23
N ASP A 637 5.27 22.70 -32.37
CA ASP A 637 4.62 21.99 -31.26
C ASP A 637 5.66 21.58 -30.20
N ALA A 638 6.83 21.10 -30.65
CA ALA A 638 7.94 20.78 -29.75
C ALA A 638 8.42 22.01 -28.97
N MET A 639 8.56 23.16 -29.64
CA MET A 639 8.94 24.43 -29.02
C MET A 639 7.93 24.87 -27.94
N GLU A 640 6.63 24.76 -28.21
CA GLU A 640 5.59 25.08 -27.22
C GLU A 640 5.67 24.16 -25.99
N LEU A 641 5.81 22.85 -26.21
CA LEU A 641 5.92 21.87 -25.14
C LEU A 641 7.15 22.10 -24.26
N PHE A 642 8.33 22.35 -24.85
CA PHE A 642 9.54 22.62 -24.09
C PHE A 642 9.54 23.96 -23.37
N ARG A 643 8.82 24.98 -23.87
CA ARG A 643 8.60 26.23 -23.13
C ARG A 643 7.73 26.01 -21.89
N ASN A 644 6.68 25.21 -22.01
CA ASN A 644 5.86 24.83 -20.85
C ASN A 644 6.69 24.07 -19.80
N VAL A 645 7.58 23.16 -20.24
CA VAL A 645 8.53 22.47 -19.35
C VAL A 645 9.45 23.46 -18.65
N LEU A 646 9.99 24.45 -19.37
CA LEU A 646 10.86 25.48 -18.77
C LEU A 646 10.13 26.31 -17.69
N GLU A 647 8.87 26.68 -17.92
CA GLU A 647 8.05 27.39 -16.93
C GLU A 647 7.87 26.53 -15.66
N LEU A 648 7.55 25.25 -15.82
CA LEU A 648 7.44 24.32 -14.69
C LEU A 648 8.78 24.09 -13.99
N ALA A 649 9.88 24.02 -14.74
CA ALA A 649 11.23 23.89 -14.18
C ALA A 649 11.61 25.08 -13.30
N HIS A 650 11.21 26.29 -13.68
CA HIS A 650 11.36 27.49 -12.83
C HIS A 650 10.48 27.46 -11.58
N ILE A 651 9.30 26.83 -11.62
CA ILE A 651 8.46 26.62 -10.43
C ILE A 651 9.08 25.60 -9.48
N ILE A 652 9.69 24.54 -10.03
CA ILE A 652 10.40 23.52 -9.25
C ILE A 652 11.70 24.09 -8.66
N ASP A 653 12.27 25.14 -9.25
CA ASP A 653 13.58 25.72 -8.89
C ASP A 653 14.72 24.69 -8.94
N ASP A 654 14.60 23.70 -9.84
CA ASP A 654 15.65 22.72 -10.09
C ASP A 654 16.48 23.14 -11.30
N LYS A 655 17.74 23.43 -11.02
CA LYS A 655 18.71 23.89 -12.01
C LYS A 655 18.95 22.89 -13.14
N ASN A 656 18.93 21.59 -12.87
CA ASN A 656 19.10 20.57 -13.90
C ASN A 656 17.91 20.58 -14.86
N PHE A 657 16.68 20.63 -14.34
CA PHE A 657 15.50 20.74 -15.20
C PHE A 657 15.51 22.01 -16.05
N ILE A 658 15.99 23.14 -15.50
CA ILE A 658 16.14 24.39 -16.26
C ILE A 658 17.18 24.22 -17.39
N ILE A 659 18.34 23.63 -17.10
CA ILE A 659 19.39 23.37 -18.10
C ILE A 659 18.88 22.45 -19.21
N GLU A 660 18.21 21.34 -18.86
CA GLU A 660 17.65 20.40 -19.83
C GLU A 660 16.57 21.04 -20.71
N SER A 661 15.73 21.91 -20.12
CA SER A 661 14.72 22.67 -20.85
C SER A 661 15.34 23.67 -21.83
N TYR A 662 16.35 24.43 -21.40
CA TYR A 662 17.11 25.32 -22.29
C TYR A 662 17.79 24.56 -23.42
N ASN A 663 18.37 23.39 -23.14
CA ASN A 663 19.02 22.59 -24.18
C ASN A 663 18.00 22.10 -25.20
N SER A 664 16.84 21.61 -24.75
CA SER A 664 15.77 21.15 -25.64
C SER A 664 15.27 22.27 -26.53
N ILE A 665 15.04 23.46 -25.98
CA ILE A 665 14.66 24.66 -26.74
C ILE A 665 15.77 25.05 -27.73
N ALA A 666 17.04 25.05 -27.32
CA ALA A 666 18.16 25.40 -28.20
C ALA A 666 18.28 24.46 -29.40
N VAL A 667 18.07 23.15 -29.19
CA VAL A 667 18.07 22.13 -30.25
C VAL A 667 16.91 22.37 -31.24
N VAL A 668 15.72 22.69 -30.74
CA VAL A 668 14.57 23.01 -31.60
C VAL A 668 14.81 24.31 -32.36
N SER A 669 15.34 25.35 -31.70
CA SER A 669 15.71 26.62 -32.35
C SER A 669 16.74 26.42 -33.46
N HIS A 670 17.75 25.58 -33.25
CA HIS A 670 18.73 25.23 -34.28
C HIS A 670 18.04 24.54 -35.48
N SER A 671 17.08 23.64 -35.23
CA SER A 671 16.32 22.95 -36.29
C SER A 671 15.34 23.86 -37.04
N LEU A 672 14.91 24.96 -36.40
CA LEU A 672 14.13 26.04 -37.00
C LEU A 672 15.00 27.10 -37.70
N GLU A 673 16.33 26.89 -37.78
CA GLU A 673 17.33 27.84 -38.30
C GLU A 673 17.39 29.17 -37.52
N ASP A 674 16.84 29.21 -36.31
CA ASP A 674 16.97 30.34 -35.36
C ASP A 674 18.25 30.16 -34.52
N TYR A 675 19.38 30.31 -35.20
CA TYR A 675 20.70 30.10 -34.61
C TYR A 675 21.04 31.13 -33.53
N GLU A 676 20.49 32.34 -33.61
CA GLU A 676 20.63 33.38 -32.59
C GLU A 676 20.02 32.93 -31.26
N SER A 677 18.77 32.47 -31.29
CA SER A 677 18.13 31.93 -30.08
C SER A 677 18.87 30.72 -29.54
N ALA A 678 19.27 29.78 -30.40
CA ALA A 678 20.03 28.59 -29.97
C ALA A 678 21.32 28.98 -29.24
N TYR A 679 22.10 29.91 -29.81
CA TYR A 679 23.30 30.46 -29.19
C TYR A 679 23.02 31.10 -27.82
N ASN A 680 21.98 31.94 -27.74
CA ASN A 680 21.58 32.62 -26.50
C ASN A 680 21.15 31.65 -25.39
N TYR A 681 20.48 30.54 -25.73
CA TYR A 681 20.13 29.51 -24.74
C TYR A 681 21.37 28.75 -24.26
N TYR A 682 22.35 28.46 -25.12
CA TYR A 682 23.61 27.86 -24.68
C TYR A 682 24.41 28.78 -23.75
N ILE A 683 24.39 30.10 -23.96
CA ILE A 683 24.96 31.05 -23.00
C ILE A 683 24.29 30.90 -21.63
N LYS A 684 22.95 30.86 -21.57
CA LYS A 684 22.21 30.70 -20.30
C LYS A 684 22.58 29.40 -19.59
N ILE A 685 22.77 28.30 -20.33
CA ILE A 685 23.22 27.03 -19.77
C ILE A 685 24.63 27.15 -19.20
N LEU A 686 25.57 27.73 -19.95
CA LEU A 686 26.94 27.90 -19.49
C LEU A 686 27.05 28.84 -18.29
N ASP A 687 26.22 29.89 -18.24
CA ASP A 687 26.10 30.78 -17.08
C ASP A 687 25.66 30.03 -15.83
N LEU A 688 24.68 29.14 -15.95
CA LEU A 688 24.28 28.26 -14.86
C LEU A 688 25.43 27.32 -14.46
N LEU A 689 26.19 26.78 -15.41
CA LEU A 689 27.30 25.87 -15.11
C LEU A 689 28.55 26.56 -14.57
N LYS A 690 28.70 27.89 -14.65
CA LYS A 690 29.95 28.61 -14.26
C LYS A 690 30.52 28.17 -12.91
N GLU A 691 29.68 28.09 -11.90
CA GLU A 691 30.07 27.76 -10.51
C GLU A 691 30.15 26.25 -10.23
N GLU A 692 29.79 25.39 -11.19
CA GLU A 692 29.82 23.93 -11.03
C GLU A 692 31.15 23.34 -11.45
N ASN A 693 31.55 22.24 -10.78
CA ASN A 693 32.75 21.49 -11.10
C ASN A 693 32.51 20.40 -12.17
N ASP A 694 31.40 20.50 -12.92
CA ASP A 694 31.04 19.60 -14.02
C ASP A 694 31.68 20.08 -15.32
N MET A 695 32.95 19.72 -15.50
CA MET A 695 33.73 20.10 -16.68
C MET A 695 33.24 19.40 -17.95
N GLU A 696 32.67 18.21 -17.82
CA GLU A 696 32.14 17.44 -18.97
C GLU A 696 30.94 18.15 -19.59
N ARG A 697 29.92 18.51 -18.79
CA ARG A 697 28.76 19.27 -19.28
C ARG A 697 29.18 20.61 -19.88
N LYS A 698 30.12 21.31 -19.25
CA LYS A 698 30.68 22.56 -19.78
C LYS A 698 31.25 22.38 -21.18
N ALA A 699 32.07 21.35 -21.40
CA ALA A 699 32.67 21.07 -22.70
C ALA A 699 31.60 20.73 -23.77
N ILE A 700 30.60 19.92 -23.41
CA ILE A 700 29.47 19.58 -24.31
C ILE A 700 28.73 20.84 -24.77
N TYR A 701 28.38 21.73 -23.84
CA TYR A 701 27.62 22.94 -24.18
C TYR A 701 28.47 24.01 -24.86
N LEU A 702 29.78 24.09 -24.58
CA LEU A 702 30.71 24.92 -25.34
C LEU A 702 30.80 24.48 -26.81
N LYS A 703 30.92 23.17 -27.06
CA LYS A 703 30.90 22.62 -28.43
C LYS A 703 29.63 23.03 -29.17
N ARG A 704 28.45 22.78 -28.57
CA ARG A 704 27.15 23.13 -29.15
C ARG A 704 26.99 24.64 -29.37
N MET A 705 27.45 25.44 -28.41
CA MET A 705 27.46 26.90 -28.53
C MET A 705 28.31 27.38 -29.70
N GLY A 706 29.51 26.82 -29.88
CA GLY A 706 30.41 27.16 -31.00
C GLY A 706 29.77 26.89 -32.36
N ILE A 707 29.14 25.72 -32.52
CA ILE A 707 28.41 25.36 -33.74
C ILE A 707 27.24 26.31 -34.01
N ALA A 708 26.44 26.62 -32.98
CA ALA A 708 25.33 27.57 -33.11
C ALA A 708 25.83 28.99 -33.44
N TYR A 709 26.94 29.43 -32.82
CA TYR A 709 27.53 30.73 -33.05
C TYR A 709 28.07 30.88 -34.48
N TYR A 710 28.75 29.86 -35.01
CA TYR A 710 29.20 29.83 -36.40
C TYR A 710 28.03 29.93 -37.37
N SER A 711 26.97 29.17 -37.12
CA SER A 711 25.76 29.16 -37.95
C SER A 711 25.03 30.50 -37.92
N TYR A 712 25.10 31.23 -36.80
CA TYR A 712 24.51 32.56 -36.65
C TYR A 712 25.34 33.69 -37.28
N THR A 713 26.66 33.70 -37.07
CA THR A 713 27.52 34.86 -37.40
C THR A 713 28.46 34.65 -38.58
N GLY A 714 28.82 33.39 -38.88
CA GLY A 714 29.88 33.04 -39.82
C GLY A 714 31.30 33.38 -39.31
N ASP A 715 31.46 33.84 -38.07
CA ASP A 715 32.76 34.22 -37.51
C ASP A 715 33.57 32.96 -37.14
N LYS A 716 34.55 32.65 -38.00
CA LYS A 716 35.45 31.50 -37.83
C LYS A 716 36.40 31.67 -36.66
N GLU A 717 36.91 32.87 -36.39
CA GLU A 717 37.96 33.09 -35.40
C GLU A 717 37.42 32.84 -33.99
N MET A 718 36.31 33.48 -33.65
CA MET A 718 35.68 33.32 -32.35
C MET A 718 35.09 31.91 -32.17
N THR A 719 34.54 31.30 -33.24
CA THR A 719 34.09 29.90 -33.19
C THR A 719 35.23 28.95 -32.84
N MET A 720 36.38 29.11 -33.50
CA MET A 720 37.56 28.28 -33.27
C MET A 720 38.05 28.38 -31.83
N ASP A 721 38.02 29.57 -31.24
CA ASP A 721 38.39 29.77 -29.85
C ASP A 721 37.41 29.06 -28.89
N ILE A 722 36.10 29.13 -29.14
CA ILE A 722 35.09 28.42 -28.35
C ILE A 722 35.31 26.89 -28.44
N LEU A 723 35.50 26.36 -29.65
CA LEU A 723 35.68 24.93 -29.88
C LEU A 723 36.99 24.40 -29.29
N LYS A 724 38.11 25.14 -29.41
CA LYS A 724 39.37 24.79 -28.74
C LYS A 724 39.22 24.74 -27.23
N ASN A 725 38.46 25.66 -26.64
CA ASN A 725 38.20 25.64 -25.21
C ASN A 725 37.46 24.36 -24.79
N ALA A 726 36.46 23.92 -25.57
CA ALA A 726 35.80 22.63 -25.34
C ALA A 726 36.76 21.45 -25.52
N GLN A 727 37.62 21.49 -26.54
CA GLN A 727 38.62 20.47 -26.84
C GLN A 727 39.62 20.28 -25.69
N GLU A 728 40.17 21.38 -25.16
CA GLU A 728 41.11 21.36 -24.04
C GLU A 728 40.48 20.72 -22.79
N ILE A 729 39.19 20.96 -22.56
CA ILE A 729 38.47 20.34 -21.45
C ILE A 729 38.32 18.83 -21.68
N PHE A 730 37.87 18.38 -22.85
CA PHE A 730 37.76 16.94 -23.14
C PHE A 730 39.12 16.23 -23.09
N GLU A 731 40.20 16.90 -23.52
CA GLU A 731 41.56 16.39 -23.37
C GLU A 731 41.96 16.22 -21.90
N SER A 732 41.63 17.20 -21.04
CA SER A 732 41.89 17.10 -19.60
C SER A 732 41.09 15.97 -18.92
N LEU A 733 39.93 15.62 -19.48
CA LEU A 733 39.07 14.52 -19.01
C LEU A 733 39.48 13.16 -19.59
N GLY A 734 40.38 13.13 -20.58
CA GLY A 734 40.82 11.91 -21.26
C GLY A 734 39.80 11.34 -22.26
N ASP A 735 38.81 12.13 -22.69
CA ASP A 735 37.83 11.74 -23.71
C ASP A 735 38.38 11.99 -25.12
N ILE A 736 39.11 10.99 -25.62
CA ILE A 736 39.76 11.04 -26.94
C ILE A 736 38.72 11.11 -28.07
N GLN A 737 37.56 10.47 -27.90
CA GLN A 737 36.54 10.43 -28.94
C GLN A 737 35.89 11.80 -29.13
N ALA A 738 35.49 12.45 -28.02
CA ALA A 738 34.91 13.80 -28.08
C ALA A 738 35.91 14.82 -28.63
N LYS A 739 37.20 14.68 -28.30
CA LYS A 739 38.28 15.49 -28.86
C LYS A 739 38.37 15.34 -30.38
N GLU A 740 38.43 14.11 -30.89
CA GLU A 740 38.51 13.83 -32.35
C GLU A 740 37.26 14.33 -33.10
N GLU A 741 36.09 14.34 -32.46
CA GLU A 741 34.90 14.98 -33.03
C GLU A 741 35.06 16.50 -33.17
N ILE A 742 35.57 17.18 -32.15
CA ILE A 742 35.77 18.64 -32.20
C ILE A 742 36.86 19.00 -33.23
N GLU A 743 37.91 18.20 -33.36
CA GLU A 743 38.94 18.39 -34.39
C GLU A 743 38.33 18.35 -35.80
N ARG A 744 37.42 17.40 -36.05
CA ARG A 744 36.69 17.33 -37.32
C ARG A 744 35.77 18.54 -37.54
N ASP A 745 35.10 19.01 -36.50
CA ASP A 745 34.26 20.21 -36.57
C ASP A 745 35.11 21.45 -36.92
N ILE A 746 36.27 21.59 -36.26
CA ILE A 746 37.27 22.63 -36.52
C ILE A 746 37.78 22.58 -37.97
N GLU A 747 38.21 21.40 -38.44
CA GLU A 747 38.71 21.22 -39.81
C GLU A 747 37.61 21.54 -40.84
N SER A 748 36.37 21.16 -40.58
CA SER A 748 35.23 21.47 -41.45
C SER A 748 35.02 22.98 -41.58
N ILE A 749 35.06 23.71 -40.46
CA ILE A 749 34.85 25.17 -40.42
C ILE A 749 36.01 25.93 -41.08
N GLN A 750 37.23 25.39 -41.03
CA GLN A 750 38.40 25.93 -41.72
C GLN A 750 38.35 25.75 -43.25
N ASN A 751 37.72 24.66 -43.71
CA ASN A 751 37.66 24.28 -45.13
C ASN A 751 36.45 24.86 -45.88
N GLN A 752 35.37 25.22 -45.17
CA GLN A 752 34.36 26.18 -45.62
C GLN A 752 34.95 27.59 -45.55
#